data_AF-A0A352WNH4-F1
#
_entry.id   AF-A0A352WNH4-F1
#
_cell.length_a   1.000
_cell.length_b   1.000
_cell.length_c   1.000
_cell.angle_alpha   90.00
_cell.angle_beta   90.00
_cell.angle_gamma   90.00
#
_symmetry.space_group_name_H-M   'P 1'
#
loop_
_entity.id
_entity.type
_entity.pdbx_description
1 polymer ?
#
loop_
_entity_poly.entity_id
_entity_poly.type
_entity_poly.pdbx_seq_one_letter_code
_entity_poly.pdbx_strand_id
1 'polypeptide(L)'
;MGPNKMSKNGMLGWGMVILLMVTGCSTTRDGFAYRLYHNTNAKYNGFFYATEAMKEAEQVLYEGYEENWDEILPIFRPVDEATAQQVYPLMERAIEKCTKVVDKHTMSPSRRQQKDLKRPELNKWIDDNYDVIARAHLIKGEKEKALEVFQYLVRTLDYPDAQAWSNAWMARTYMAFDDRVRASNTLIKAAQTKRVDDPEVMVYVHEVYAAFYLMYDEVEAAIEQMEEAFDYVEKRKDHARLLFILAQCYEAAGQSEKAIERYNEVVDLRTPYELEFYAKIKQAMAFDRRETDSEPIIELLEEMLDDDKNDIYKDQIFYALATLALEERRREDAVDLLKESLLVNDENTRQRMKSYLMLGDLYMEDLDYTNAQAYYDSARTFMEDENERFDDVDAMADNLTELVTNLNTITEQDSLLEICDLPENERNDRIAEIIAQLEEEEEARKRAAEAAAEAELANAGDQGAGMFWPYNAQLKVAGRRNFRDYWGDRPLEDNWRRAMKMDVAFSNEVGVGEDDAGAIESVEDGLVPGEIPSFDELMAGLPCDSAERENAVAMIAEAYYNAGLVYKEKLSDLENAIDTWTELTERMDESEFHPTTYYQLYRTYLQREVEENYQSPFCATCNSEYWSDQVMERYPDSEWAILIENPDFADQEEVRREEERLVYEELLQRYYAKAYQEVLLAADEIINYHPTNNYVCKYRLLRAQSIGGLSARTGGDRRAYFESLQLIIRDCPDTEEAEFAQALLTALNGSARDAEQTEETEEEEEEVVAWEHKPYLTHYFGMLVPVGRGNVEELRATIADFNTEFFASNELRVTANLINRNFQIVLVKDFKRQDYSLDYYEVFTNNTDALGAINTSGYALFTISTENYIELFKNKETDSYQRWFEKVYLEGGE
;
A
#
# COMPACT_ATOMS: atom_id res chain seq x y z
N MET A 1 -76.93 17.16 14.66
CA MET A 1 -76.77 15.88 15.38
C MET A 1 -76.03 16.19 16.68
N GLY A 2 -76.61 15.80 17.82
CA GLY A 2 -76.05 16.09 19.15
C GLY A 2 -74.74 15.34 19.42
N PRO A 3 -74.07 15.63 20.55
CA PRO A 3 -72.87 14.91 20.95
C PRO A 3 -73.18 13.41 20.99
N ASN A 4 -72.51 12.64 20.13
CA ASN A 4 -72.62 11.20 20.11
C ASN A 4 -72.27 10.70 21.50
N LYS A 5 -73.30 10.29 22.26
CA LYS A 5 -73.12 9.51 23.48
C LYS A 5 -72.40 8.23 23.04
N MET A 6 -71.08 8.18 23.21
CA MET A 6 -70.38 6.91 23.32
C MET A 6 -71.20 6.07 24.30
N SER A 7 -71.70 4.93 23.84
CA SER A 7 -72.46 4.05 24.71
C SER A 7 -71.58 3.68 25.91
N LYS A 8 -72.17 3.45 27.09
CA LYS A 8 -71.41 2.97 28.26
C LYS A 8 -70.55 1.74 27.90
N ASN A 9 -70.96 0.94 26.92
CA ASN A 9 -70.19 -0.20 26.42
C ASN A 9 -68.95 0.21 25.59
N GLY A 10 -68.99 1.32 24.86
CA GLY A 10 -67.82 1.88 24.16
C GLY A 10 -66.81 2.53 25.11
N MET A 11 -67.29 3.21 26.16
CA MET A 11 -66.42 3.74 27.24
C MET A 11 -65.80 2.61 28.09
N LEU A 12 -66.55 1.54 28.37
CA LEU A 12 -65.99 0.34 29.00
C LEU A 12 -64.99 -0.38 28.08
N GLY A 13 -65.26 -0.44 26.78
CA GLY A 13 -64.34 -1.03 25.80
C GLY A 13 -63.01 -0.29 25.73
N TRP A 14 -63.03 1.05 25.63
CA TRP A 14 -61.82 1.88 25.68
C TRP A 14 -61.13 1.84 27.05
N GLY A 15 -61.90 1.84 28.14
CA GLY A 15 -61.35 1.68 29.49
C GLY A 15 -60.69 0.31 29.71
N MET A 16 -61.23 -0.75 29.12
CA MET A 16 -60.67 -2.11 29.19
C MET A 16 -59.42 -2.27 28.31
N VAL A 17 -59.39 -1.61 27.14
CA VAL A 17 -58.19 -1.52 26.29
C VAL A 17 -57.07 -0.75 27.01
N ILE A 18 -57.38 0.38 27.65
CA ILE A 18 -56.42 1.15 28.45
C ILE A 18 -55.96 0.34 29.68
N LEU A 19 -56.86 -0.37 30.36
CA LEU A 19 -56.50 -1.24 31.50
C LEU A 19 -55.65 -2.44 31.06
N LEU A 20 -55.88 -3.00 29.87
CA LEU A 20 -55.06 -4.07 29.28
C LEU A 20 -53.67 -3.54 28.87
N MET A 21 -53.56 -2.31 28.36
CA MET A 21 -52.27 -1.67 28.10
C MET A 21 -51.49 -1.39 29.39
N VAL A 22 -52.15 -0.94 30.46
CA VAL A 22 -51.49 -0.62 31.75
C VAL A 22 -51.11 -1.88 32.53
N THR A 23 -51.83 -3.00 32.34
CA THR A 23 -51.50 -4.27 32.99
C THR A 23 -50.55 -5.15 32.18
N GLY A 24 -50.40 -4.95 30.87
CA GLY A 24 -49.55 -5.76 29.99
C GLY A 24 -48.03 -5.65 30.20
N CYS A 25 -47.54 -4.68 30.98
CA CYS A 25 -46.10 -4.42 31.16
C CYS A 25 -45.36 -5.36 32.13
N SER A 26 -46.02 -6.36 32.71
CA SER A 26 -45.41 -7.25 33.72
C SER A 26 -44.77 -8.48 33.08
N THR A 27 -43.44 -8.57 33.13
CA THR A 27 -42.65 -9.73 32.65
C THR A 27 -42.79 -10.98 33.52
N THR A 28 -43.26 -10.83 34.76
CA THR A 28 -43.40 -11.91 35.74
C THR A 28 -44.75 -12.63 35.67
N ARG A 29 -45.69 -12.15 34.85
CA ARG A 29 -47.03 -12.73 34.69
C ARG A 29 -47.18 -13.42 33.35
N ASP A 30 -47.64 -14.67 33.39
CA ASP A 30 -47.97 -15.44 32.20
C ASP A 30 -49.46 -15.31 31.82
N GLY A 31 -49.74 -15.03 30.54
CA GLY A 31 -51.08 -14.98 29.98
C GLY A 31 -51.09 -14.45 28.53
N PHE A 32 -52.15 -14.73 27.78
CA PHE A 32 -52.24 -14.36 26.35
C PHE A 32 -51.97 -12.87 26.10
N ALA A 33 -52.58 -11.98 26.87
CA ALA A 33 -52.40 -10.53 26.72
C ALA A 33 -50.96 -10.07 27.03
N TYR A 34 -50.33 -10.62 28.06
CA TYR A 34 -48.94 -10.32 28.44
C TYR A 34 -47.97 -10.82 27.36
N ARG A 35 -48.11 -12.08 26.92
CA ARG A 35 -47.30 -12.65 25.84
C ARG A 35 -47.47 -11.87 24.54
N LEU A 36 -48.70 -11.48 24.19
CA LEU A 36 -48.95 -10.68 22.99
C LEU A 36 -48.25 -9.32 23.08
N TYR A 37 -48.34 -8.63 24.22
CA TYR A 37 -47.66 -7.35 24.44
C TYR A 37 -46.13 -7.49 24.30
N HIS A 38 -45.52 -8.42 25.05
CA HIS A 38 -44.07 -8.60 25.04
C HIS A 38 -43.55 -9.11 23.68
N ASN A 39 -44.25 -10.05 23.01
CA ASN A 39 -43.88 -10.49 21.67
C ASN A 39 -44.00 -9.37 20.63
N THR A 40 -45.03 -8.51 20.71
CA THR A 40 -45.24 -7.42 19.75
C THR A 40 -44.14 -6.36 19.90
N ASN A 41 -43.81 -5.99 21.13
CA ASN A 41 -42.72 -5.06 21.40
C ASN A 41 -41.36 -5.66 21.01
N ALA A 42 -41.09 -6.93 21.34
CA ALA A 42 -39.83 -7.56 20.99
C ALA A 42 -39.63 -7.68 19.46
N LYS A 43 -40.72 -7.97 18.72
CA LYS A 43 -40.69 -8.00 17.26
C LYS A 43 -40.46 -6.62 16.65
N TYR A 44 -41.30 -5.63 16.98
CA TYR A 44 -41.34 -4.38 16.23
C TYR A 44 -40.45 -3.29 16.82
N ASN A 45 -40.17 -3.29 18.13
CA ASN A 45 -39.32 -2.27 18.76
C ASN A 45 -37.85 -2.69 18.89
N GLY A 46 -37.57 -4.01 18.96
CA GLY A 46 -36.22 -4.57 18.96
C GLY A 46 -35.85 -5.11 17.59
N PHE A 47 -36.28 -6.34 17.32
CA PHE A 47 -35.87 -7.13 16.16
C PHE A 47 -36.00 -6.37 14.84
N PHE A 48 -37.19 -5.86 14.51
CA PHE A 48 -37.42 -5.15 13.25
C PHE A 48 -36.49 -3.95 13.05
N TYR A 49 -36.42 -3.02 14.02
CA TYR A 49 -35.56 -1.84 13.87
C TYR A 49 -34.07 -2.19 13.87
N ALA A 50 -33.67 -3.19 14.65
CA ALA A 50 -32.29 -3.64 14.65
C ALA A 50 -31.92 -4.30 13.32
N THR A 51 -32.79 -5.15 12.75
CA THR A 51 -32.58 -5.74 11.42
C THR A 51 -32.55 -4.69 10.32
N GLU A 52 -33.39 -3.66 10.37
CA GLU A 52 -33.30 -2.55 9.41
C GLU A 52 -31.96 -1.80 9.53
N ALA A 53 -31.43 -1.64 10.75
CA ALA A 53 -30.09 -1.08 10.94
C ALA A 53 -28.98 -1.99 10.40
N MET A 54 -29.10 -3.31 10.56
CA MET A 54 -28.16 -4.27 9.97
C MET A 54 -28.17 -4.21 8.43
N LYS A 55 -29.35 -4.07 7.81
CA LYS A 55 -29.46 -3.93 6.34
C LYS A 55 -28.87 -2.63 5.84
N GLU A 56 -29.11 -1.52 6.55
CA GLU A 56 -28.52 -0.22 6.22
C GLU A 56 -26.98 -0.31 6.30
N ALA A 57 -26.45 -1.00 7.31
CA ALA A 57 -25.01 -1.23 7.43
C ALA A 57 -24.47 -2.12 6.31
N GLU A 58 -25.17 -3.20 5.96
CA GLU A 58 -24.80 -4.05 4.83
C GLU A 58 -24.78 -3.28 3.50
N GLN A 59 -25.71 -2.33 3.31
CA GLN A 59 -25.71 -1.46 2.14
C GLN A 59 -24.51 -0.50 2.13
N VAL A 60 -24.17 0.11 3.27
CA VAL A 60 -22.96 0.97 3.39
C VAL A 60 -21.70 0.15 3.09
N LEU A 61 -21.57 -1.04 3.66
CA LEU A 61 -20.45 -1.94 3.39
C LEU A 61 -20.42 -2.41 1.92
N TYR A 62 -21.59 -2.56 1.30
CA TYR A 62 -21.70 -2.91 -0.12
C TYR A 62 -21.25 -1.78 -1.04
N GLU A 63 -21.69 -0.55 -0.78
CA GLU A 63 -21.36 0.63 -1.58
C GLU A 63 -19.89 1.07 -1.39
N GLY A 64 -19.28 0.76 -0.25
CA GLY A 64 -17.89 1.08 0.06
C GLY A 64 -16.87 0.01 -0.32
N TYR A 65 -17.30 -1.18 -0.80
CA TYR A 65 -16.41 -2.27 -1.16
C TYR A 65 -16.36 -2.46 -2.68
N GLU A 66 -15.18 -2.29 -3.25
CA GLU A 66 -14.91 -2.57 -4.66
C GLU A 66 -14.45 -4.02 -4.83
N GLU A 67 -15.11 -4.77 -5.71
CA GLU A 67 -14.81 -6.18 -5.91
C GLU A 67 -13.56 -6.35 -6.79
N ASN A 68 -12.60 -7.18 -6.37
CA ASN A 68 -11.48 -7.56 -7.22
C ASN A 68 -11.86 -8.75 -8.12
N TRP A 69 -12.36 -8.47 -9.32
CA TRP A 69 -12.85 -9.48 -10.27
C TRP A 69 -11.76 -10.39 -10.87
N ASP A 70 -10.49 -10.09 -10.64
CA ASP A 70 -9.37 -10.92 -11.09
C ASP A 70 -9.14 -12.13 -10.20
N GLU A 71 -9.56 -12.04 -8.93
CA GLU A 71 -9.40 -13.08 -7.92
C GLU A 71 -10.74 -13.77 -7.63
N ILE A 72 -10.68 -14.93 -6.96
CA ILE A 72 -11.89 -15.58 -6.44
C ILE A 72 -12.53 -14.65 -5.41
N LEU A 73 -13.73 -14.15 -5.70
CA LEU A 73 -14.37 -13.19 -4.80
C LEU A 73 -14.68 -13.84 -3.45
N PRO A 74 -14.47 -13.13 -2.34
CA PRO A 74 -14.78 -13.66 -1.02
C PRO A 74 -16.29 -13.84 -0.89
N ILE A 75 -16.76 -15.00 -0.39
CA ILE A 75 -18.20 -15.29 -0.26
C ILE A 75 -18.92 -14.24 0.58
N PHE A 76 -18.28 -13.81 1.68
CA PHE A 76 -18.71 -12.64 2.43
C PHE A 76 -17.69 -11.54 2.21
N ARG A 77 -18.18 -10.34 1.89
CA ARG A 77 -17.30 -9.17 1.78
C ARG A 77 -16.52 -8.98 3.07
N PRO A 78 -15.20 -8.74 2.98
CA PRO A 78 -14.40 -8.46 4.15
C PRO A 78 -14.89 -7.18 4.79
N VAL A 79 -14.79 -7.13 6.11
CA VAL A 79 -15.04 -5.92 6.89
C VAL A 79 -13.73 -5.67 7.63
N ASP A 80 -12.93 -4.77 7.09
CA ASP A 80 -11.71 -4.29 7.74
C ASP A 80 -12.05 -3.28 8.83
N GLU A 81 -11.04 -2.81 9.55
CA GLU A 81 -11.23 -1.88 10.67
C GLU A 81 -11.81 -0.53 10.21
N ALA A 82 -11.34 -0.01 9.08
CA ALA A 82 -11.80 1.28 8.55
C ALA A 82 -13.28 1.25 8.12
N THR A 83 -13.68 0.21 7.39
CA THR A 83 -15.07 -0.02 6.95
C THR A 83 -15.98 -0.38 8.12
N ALA A 84 -15.50 -1.13 9.11
CA ALA A 84 -16.24 -1.41 10.33
C ALA A 84 -16.63 -0.11 11.05
N GLN A 85 -15.68 0.83 11.22
CA GLN A 85 -15.92 2.11 11.90
C GLN A 85 -17.05 2.92 11.27
N GLN A 86 -17.22 2.88 9.94
CA GLN A 86 -18.30 3.58 9.24
C GLN A 86 -19.70 3.09 9.64
N VAL A 87 -19.83 1.81 10.00
CA VAL A 87 -21.11 1.21 10.38
C VAL A 87 -21.32 1.09 11.89
N TYR A 88 -20.37 1.54 12.72
CA TYR A 88 -20.50 1.51 14.19
C TYR A 88 -21.80 2.12 14.72
N PRO A 89 -22.27 3.30 14.25
CA PRO A 89 -23.53 3.88 14.72
C PRO A 89 -24.74 2.98 14.46
N LEU A 90 -24.75 2.29 13.31
CA LEU A 90 -25.81 1.38 12.92
C LEU A 90 -25.78 0.10 13.77
N MET A 91 -24.57 -0.42 14.04
CA MET A 91 -24.37 -1.58 14.91
C MET A 91 -24.75 -1.28 16.36
N GLU A 92 -24.35 -0.13 16.90
CA GLU A 92 -24.75 0.33 18.24
C GLU A 92 -26.25 0.51 18.35
N ARG A 93 -26.90 1.08 17.33
CA ARG A 93 -28.36 1.17 17.27
C ARG A 93 -29.01 -0.22 17.31
N ALA A 94 -28.48 -1.19 16.58
CA ALA A 94 -28.98 -2.57 16.61
C ALA A 94 -28.81 -3.20 18.00
N ILE A 95 -27.61 -3.12 18.59
CA ILE A 95 -27.28 -3.64 19.92
C ILE A 95 -28.18 -3.01 20.99
N GLU A 96 -28.33 -1.68 20.99
CA GLU A 96 -29.11 -0.95 21.98
C GLU A 96 -30.61 -1.34 21.93
N LYS A 97 -31.18 -1.43 20.72
CA LYS A 97 -32.59 -1.81 20.53
C LYS A 97 -32.86 -3.23 21.00
N CYS A 98 -31.99 -4.17 20.63
CA CYS A 98 -32.12 -5.56 21.02
C CYS A 98 -31.87 -5.76 22.52
N THR A 99 -30.87 -5.12 23.09
CA THR A 99 -30.56 -5.19 24.54
C THR A 99 -31.71 -4.65 25.37
N LYS A 100 -32.31 -3.51 24.99
CA LYS A 100 -33.52 -2.98 25.63
C LYS A 100 -34.68 -3.98 25.61
N VAL A 101 -34.82 -4.76 24.54
CA VAL A 101 -35.84 -5.80 24.43
C VAL A 101 -35.53 -6.99 25.32
N VAL A 102 -34.30 -7.48 25.32
CA VAL A 102 -33.83 -8.54 26.19
C VAL A 102 -34.07 -8.16 27.66
N ASP A 103 -33.75 -6.94 28.07
CA ASP A 103 -33.93 -6.50 29.46
C ASP A 103 -35.40 -6.36 29.87
N LYS A 104 -36.23 -5.78 29.01
CA LYS A 104 -37.60 -5.36 29.38
C LYS A 104 -38.70 -6.33 28.97
N HIS A 105 -38.40 -7.27 28.06
CA HIS A 105 -39.42 -8.15 27.48
C HIS A 105 -39.09 -9.65 27.59
N THR A 106 -38.01 -10.01 28.29
CA THR A 106 -37.75 -11.39 28.70
C THR A 106 -38.83 -11.87 29.69
N MET A 107 -39.40 -13.04 29.42
CA MET A 107 -40.48 -13.63 30.20
C MET A 107 -40.14 -15.08 30.56
N SER A 108 -39.68 -15.29 31.79
CA SER A 108 -39.22 -16.61 32.20
C SER A 108 -40.37 -17.61 32.35
N PRO A 109 -40.27 -18.81 31.76
CA PRO A 109 -41.25 -19.87 31.92
C PRO A 109 -41.23 -20.42 33.34
N SER A 110 -42.38 -20.90 33.81
CA SER A 110 -42.44 -21.65 35.06
C SER A 110 -41.64 -22.97 34.95
N ARG A 111 -41.16 -23.51 36.08
CA ARG A 111 -40.42 -24.79 36.12
C ARG A 111 -41.12 -25.94 35.41
N ARG A 112 -42.47 -25.93 35.36
CA ARG A 112 -43.26 -26.95 34.66
C ARG A 112 -43.21 -26.78 33.14
N GLN A 113 -43.20 -25.54 32.64
CA GLN A 113 -43.18 -25.22 31.22
C GLN A 113 -41.80 -25.39 30.60
N GLN A 114 -40.72 -25.17 31.37
CA GLN A 114 -39.33 -25.28 30.90
C GLN A 114 -39.02 -26.60 30.19
N LYS A 115 -39.60 -27.72 30.65
CA LYS A 115 -39.36 -29.04 30.06
C LYS A 115 -39.88 -29.18 28.63
N ASP A 116 -40.93 -28.44 28.28
CA ASP A 116 -41.65 -28.57 27.01
C ASP A 116 -41.29 -27.46 26.02
N LEU A 117 -40.40 -26.54 26.41
CA LEU A 117 -39.97 -25.40 25.61
C LEU A 117 -38.61 -25.68 24.97
N LYS A 118 -38.53 -25.49 23.65
CA LYS A 118 -37.28 -25.56 22.89
C LYS A 118 -36.41 -24.30 23.02
N ARG A 119 -36.86 -23.31 23.79
CA ARG A 119 -36.19 -22.02 24.00
C ARG A 119 -36.28 -21.64 25.48
N PRO A 120 -35.35 -20.83 26.02
CA PRO A 120 -35.33 -20.53 27.45
C PRO A 120 -36.49 -19.63 27.90
N GLU A 121 -37.06 -18.83 26.98
CA GLU A 121 -38.02 -17.76 27.31
C GLU A 121 -39.41 -17.97 26.68
N LEU A 122 -40.46 -17.40 27.30
CA LEU A 122 -41.83 -17.44 26.76
C LEU A 122 -42.04 -16.46 25.61
N ASN A 123 -41.21 -15.42 25.53
CA ASN A 123 -41.20 -14.48 24.43
C ASN A 123 -40.36 -15.08 23.29
N LYS A 124 -40.97 -15.19 22.11
CA LYS A 124 -40.44 -15.97 21.00
C LYS A 124 -39.44 -15.23 20.10
N TRP A 125 -39.10 -13.99 20.46
CA TRP A 125 -38.19 -13.12 19.71
C TRP A 125 -36.91 -12.83 20.50
N ILE A 126 -36.75 -13.36 21.72
CA ILE A 126 -35.58 -13.05 22.56
C ILE A 126 -34.30 -13.64 21.96
N ASP A 127 -34.41 -14.88 21.48
CA ASP A 127 -33.42 -15.56 20.65
C ASP A 127 -33.01 -14.72 19.44
N ASP A 128 -33.97 -14.24 18.66
CA ASP A 128 -33.70 -13.41 17.47
C ASP A 128 -33.00 -12.09 17.82
N ASN A 129 -33.31 -11.48 18.97
CA ASN A 129 -32.65 -10.25 19.42
C ASN A 129 -31.20 -10.51 19.88
N TYR A 130 -30.94 -11.64 20.54
CA TYR A 130 -29.57 -12.05 20.89
C TYR A 130 -28.72 -12.33 19.65
N ASP A 131 -29.30 -12.96 18.64
CA ASP A 131 -28.63 -13.21 17.37
C ASP A 131 -28.19 -11.90 16.69
N VAL A 132 -29.08 -10.90 16.62
CA VAL A 132 -28.72 -9.59 16.05
C VAL A 132 -27.62 -8.90 16.86
N ILE A 133 -27.67 -8.98 18.20
CA ILE A 133 -26.59 -8.46 19.07
C ILE A 133 -25.25 -9.11 18.73
N ALA A 134 -25.22 -10.44 18.60
CA ALA A 134 -23.99 -11.18 18.33
C ALA A 134 -23.39 -10.83 16.96
N ARG A 135 -24.23 -10.74 15.92
CA ARG A 135 -23.81 -10.34 14.56
C ARG A 135 -23.31 -8.90 14.52
N ALA A 136 -23.99 -7.99 15.22
CA ALA A 136 -23.56 -6.59 15.31
C ALA A 136 -22.19 -6.47 16.00
N HIS A 137 -21.96 -7.20 17.10
CA HIS A 137 -20.64 -7.25 17.73
C HIS A 137 -19.55 -7.78 16.79
N LEU A 138 -19.85 -8.81 15.98
CA LEU A 138 -18.88 -9.35 15.03
C LEU A 138 -18.52 -8.33 13.94
N ILE A 139 -19.50 -7.62 13.39
CA ILE A 139 -19.27 -6.57 12.37
C ILE A 139 -18.50 -5.39 12.97
N LYS A 140 -18.71 -5.07 14.25
CA LYS A 140 -17.90 -4.08 14.98
C LYS A 140 -16.47 -4.53 15.30
N GLY A 141 -16.05 -5.73 14.91
CA GLY A 141 -14.75 -6.29 15.31
C GLY A 141 -14.68 -6.78 16.77
N GLU A 142 -15.77 -6.71 17.54
CA GLU A 142 -15.84 -7.14 18.94
C GLU A 142 -16.07 -8.67 19.06
N LYS A 143 -15.12 -9.44 18.51
CA LYS A 143 -15.21 -10.89 18.28
C LYS A 143 -15.49 -11.67 19.57
N GLU A 144 -14.96 -11.27 20.73
CA GLU A 144 -15.18 -11.94 22.02
C GLU A 144 -16.62 -11.81 22.50
N LYS A 145 -17.22 -10.61 22.36
CA LYS A 145 -18.61 -10.37 22.75
C LYS A 145 -19.55 -11.17 21.84
N ALA A 146 -19.28 -11.18 20.54
CA ALA A 146 -20.02 -12.00 19.59
C ALA A 146 -19.97 -13.49 19.97
N LEU A 147 -18.78 -14.00 20.27
CA LEU A 147 -18.56 -15.40 20.64
C LEU A 147 -19.33 -15.79 21.92
N GLU A 148 -19.32 -14.94 22.95
CA GLU A 148 -20.05 -15.19 24.20
C GLU A 148 -21.56 -15.36 23.94
N VAL A 149 -22.14 -14.48 23.10
CA VAL A 149 -23.56 -14.52 22.79
C VAL A 149 -23.91 -15.73 21.90
N PHE A 150 -23.11 -16.06 20.89
CA PHE A 150 -23.34 -17.28 20.09
C PHE A 150 -23.21 -18.57 20.92
N GLN A 151 -22.26 -18.63 21.85
CA GLN A 151 -22.16 -19.74 22.81
C GLN A 151 -23.40 -19.84 23.71
N TYR A 152 -23.96 -18.70 24.13
CA TYR A 152 -25.23 -18.67 24.86
C TYR A 152 -26.38 -19.23 24.01
N LEU A 153 -26.51 -18.81 22.75
CA LEU A 153 -27.54 -19.28 21.83
C LEU A 153 -27.44 -20.79 21.59
N VAL A 154 -26.26 -21.29 21.21
CA VAL A 154 -26.00 -22.74 21.01
C VAL A 154 -26.29 -23.55 22.26
N ARG A 155 -26.02 -23.01 23.46
CA ARG A 155 -26.26 -23.71 24.72
C ARG A 155 -27.73 -23.73 25.14
N THR A 156 -28.53 -22.75 24.73
CA THR A 156 -29.87 -22.52 25.28
C THR A 156 -31.02 -22.85 24.33
N LEU A 157 -30.79 -22.80 23.02
CA LEU A 157 -31.81 -23.11 22.01
C LEU A 157 -31.74 -24.59 21.63
N ASP A 158 -32.87 -25.29 21.63
CA ASP A 158 -32.96 -26.74 21.37
C ASP A 158 -33.89 -27.02 20.18
N TYR A 159 -33.64 -26.36 19.06
CA TYR A 159 -34.28 -26.64 17.78
C TYR A 159 -33.30 -26.56 16.62
N PRO A 160 -33.49 -27.36 15.55
CA PRO A 160 -32.50 -27.53 14.48
C PRO A 160 -32.06 -26.22 13.82
N ASP A 161 -33.00 -25.36 13.41
CA ASP A 161 -32.70 -24.12 12.69
C ASP A 161 -31.76 -23.22 13.49
N ALA A 162 -32.06 -22.98 14.77
CA ALA A 162 -31.18 -22.18 15.63
C ALA A 162 -29.84 -22.84 15.91
N GLN A 163 -29.79 -24.17 16.01
CA GLN A 163 -28.53 -24.89 16.19
C GLN A 163 -27.64 -24.76 14.95
N ALA A 164 -28.16 -24.98 13.76
CA ALA A 164 -27.41 -24.83 12.51
C ALA A 164 -26.95 -23.38 12.34
N TRP A 165 -27.87 -22.42 12.45
CA TRP A 165 -27.60 -20.98 12.32
C TRP A 165 -26.55 -20.47 13.32
N SER A 166 -26.75 -20.73 14.62
CA SER A 166 -25.85 -20.22 15.65
C SER A 166 -24.47 -20.86 15.60
N ASN A 167 -24.36 -22.14 15.21
CA ASN A 167 -23.06 -22.77 15.00
C ASN A 167 -22.35 -22.19 13.76
N ALA A 168 -23.06 -21.93 12.65
CA ALA A 168 -22.45 -21.30 11.47
C ALA A 168 -21.86 -19.91 11.81
N TRP A 169 -22.63 -19.06 12.50
CA TRP A 169 -22.11 -17.77 12.95
C TRP A 169 -20.99 -17.88 13.98
N MET A 170 -21.08 -18.82 14.92
CA MET A 170 -19.99 -19.08 15.88
C MET A 170 -18.71 -19.52 15.17
N ALA A 171 -18.82 -20.31 14.09
CA ALA A 171 -17.68 -20.68 13.27
C ALA A 171 -17.09 -19.48 12.53
N ARG A 172 -17.92 -18.61 11.95
CA ARG A 172 -17.48 -17.35 11.34
C ARG A 172 -16.76 -16.45 12.35
N THR A 173 -17.20 -16.42 13.61
CA THR A 173 -16.47 -15.74 14.69
C THR A 173 -15.11 -16.40 14.96
N TYR A 174 -15.01 -17.73 14.95
CA TYR A 174 -13.71 -18.42 15.06
C TYR A 174 -12.79 -18.17 13.87
N MET A 175 -13.32 -18.07 12.65
CA MET A 175 -12.55 -17.66 11.47
C MET A 175 -11.98 -16.25 11.65
N ALA A 176 -12.76 -15.31 12.20
CA ALA A 176 -12.29 -13.97 12.50
C ALA A 176 -11.19 -13.95 13.59
N PHE A 177 -11.07 -14.99 14.42
CA PHE A 177 -9.96 -15.20 15.36
C PHE A 177 -8.76 -15.93 14.74
N ASP A 178 -8.85 -16.34 13.48
CA ASP A 178 -7.94 -17.30 12.84
C ASP A 178 -7.80 -18.63 13.62
N ASP A 179 -8.87 -19.06 14.32
CA ASP A 179 -8.91 -20.35 15.03
C ASP A 179 -9.49 -21.44 14.12
N ARG A 180 -8.64 -21.90 13.18
CA ARG A 180 -8.99 -22.93 12.18
C ARG A 180 -9.66 -24.17 12.79
N VAL A 181 -9.13 -24.65 13.93
CA VAL A 181 -9.58 -25.90 14.56
C VAL A 181 -10.99 -25.75 15.14
N ARG A 182 -11.27 -24.66 15.86
CA ARG A 182 -12.61 -24.45 16.42
C ARG A 182 -13.62 -24.07 15.35
N ALA A 183 -13.21 -23.32 14.33
CA ALA A 183 -14.05 -23.01 13.17
C ALA A 183 -14.52 -24.31 12.48
N SER A 184 -13.58 -25.16 12.06
CA SER A 184 -13.87 -26.44 11.40
C SER A 184 -14.79 -27.35 12.25
N ASN A 185 -14.45 -27.56 13.53
CA ASN A 185 -15.26 -28.40 14.42
C ASN A 185 -16.68 -27.87 14.62
N THR A 186 -16.87 -26.55 14.54
CA THR A 186 -18.17 -25.92 14.71
C THR A 186 -18.99 -25.99 13.41
N LEU A 187 -18.36 -25.80 12.24
CA LEU A 187 -18.97 -26.00 10.92
C LEU A 187 -19.49 -27.42 10.72
N ILE A 188 -18.69 -28.43 11.08
CA ILE A 188 -19.10 -29.84 11.03
C ILE A 188 -20.40 -30.05 11.83
N LYS A 189 -20.52 -29.44 13.02
CA LYS A 189 -21.74 -29.53 13.83
C LYS A 189 -22.92 -28.83 13.17
N ALA A 190 -22.69 -27.65 12.58
CA ALA A 190 -23.72 -26.90 11.86
C ALA A 190 -24.27 -27.73 10.69
N ALA A 191 -23.40 -28.21 9.79
CA ALA A 191 -23.77 -29.00 8.61
C ALA A 191 -24.41 -30.35 8.95
N GLN A 192 -24.02 -31.00 10.05
CA GLN A 192 -24.61 -32.28 10.48
C GLN A 192 -25.95 -32.13 11.22
N THR A 193 -26.46 -30.91 11.41
CA THR A 193 -27.72 -30.68 12.10
C THR A 193 -28.88 -31.21 11.26
N LYS A 194 -29.60 -32.20 11.80
CA LYS A 194 -30.69 -32.87 11.07
C LYS A 194 -32.02 -32.15 11.28
N ARG A 195 -32.86 -32.15 10.23
CA ARG A 195 -34.23 -31.62 10.24
C ARG A 195 -34.28 -30.10 10.44
N VAL A 196 -33.37 -29.38 9.79
CA VAL A 196 -33.49 -27.93 9.62
C VAL A 196 -34.70 -27.69 8.71
N ASP A 197 -35.66 -26.91 9.19
CA ASP A 197 -36.95 -26.66 8.53
C ASP A 197 -36.83 -25.54 7.49
N ASP A 198 -35.94 -24.56 7.71
CA ASP A 198 -35.68 -23.43 6.82
C ASP A 198 -34.46 -23.69 5.90
N PRO A 199 -34.65 -23.88 4.58
CA PRO A 199 -33.56 -24.15 3.65
C PRO A 199 -32.48 -23.06 3.64
N GLU A 200 -32.85 -21.80 3.84
CA GLU A 200 -31.91 -20.66 3.84
C GLU A 200 -30.86 -20.77 4.95
N VAL A 201 -31.20 -21.42 6.07
CA VAL A 201 -30.24 -21.70 7.13
C VAL A 201 -29.16 -22.67 6.64
N MET A 202 -29.52 -23.67 5.84
CA MET A 202 -28.54 -24.60 5.28
C MET A 202 -27.72 -23.97 4.16
N VAL A 203 -28.32 -23.10 3.34
CA VAL A 203 -27.56 -22.29 2.36
C VAL A 203 -26.46 -21.51 3.08
N TYR A 204 -26.82 -20.75 4.13
CA TYR A 204 -25.85 -19.98 4.90
C TYR A 204 -24.77 -20.84 5.58
N VAL A 205 -25.14 -22.01 6.12
CA VAL A 205 -24.17 -22.95 6.72
C VAL A 205 -23.10 -23.36 5.70
N HIS A 206 -23.52 -23.72 4.49
CA HIS A 206 -22.61 -24.15 3.43
C HIS A 206 -21.82 -22.98 2.83
N GLU A 207 -22.38 -21.77 2.77
CA GLU A 207 -21.65 -20.54 2.41
C GLU A 207 -20.51 -20.26 3.41
N VAL A 208 -20.76 -20.35 4.72
CA VAL A 208 -19.70 -20.20 5.73
C VAL A 208 -18.67 -21.32 5.64
N TYR A 209 -19.09 -22.52 5.29
CA TYR A 209 -18.17 -23.65 5.13
C TYR A 209 -17.28 -23.48 3.89
N ALA A 210 -17.84 -23.06 2.77
CA ALA A 210 -17.09 -22.71 1.58
C ALA A 210 -16.13 -21.55 1.83
N ALA A 211 -16.58 -20.51 2.55
CA ALA A 211 -15.73 -19.37 2.91
C ALA A 211 -14.55 -19.79 3.79
N PHE A 212 -14.76 -20.74 4.72
CA PHE A 212 -13.70 -21.35 5.51
C PHE A 212 -12.67 -22.06 4.62
N TYR A 213 -13.09 -22.78 3.59
CA TYR A 213 -12.17 -23.45 2.68
C TYR A 213 -11.38 -22.47 1.80
N LEU A 214 -12.05 -21.45 1.26
CA LEU A 214 -11.38 -20.40 0.48
C LEU A 214 -10.34 -19.63 1.31
N MET A 215 -10.61 -19.36 2.59
CA MET A 215 -9.65 -18.72 3.49
C MET A 215 -8.34 -19.50 3.67
N TYR A 216 -8.32 -20.80 3.38
CA TYR A 216 -7.14 -21.66 3.48
C TYR A 216 -6.73 -22.27 2.13
N ASP A 217 -7.12 -21.62 1.01
CA ASP A 217 -6.80 -22.01 -0.36
C ASP A 217 -7.24 -23.44 -0.76
N GLU A 218 -8.26 -23.98 -0.08
CA GLU A 218 -8.82 -25.32 -0.35
C GLU A 218 -9.98 -25.23 -1.35
N VAL A 219 -9.68 -24.83 -2.59
CA VAL A 219 -10.67 -24.49 -3.64
C VAL A 219 -11.63 -25.65 -3.94
N GLU A 220 -11.16 -26.88 -4.11
CA GLU A 220 -12.03 -28.02 -4.42
C GLU A 220 -13.02 -28.32 -3.29
N ALA A 221 -12.61 -28.16 -2.03
CA ALA A 221 -13.49 -28.35 -0.89
C ALA A 221 -14.54 -27.23 -0.80
N ALA A 222 -14.17 -26.00 -1.19
CA ALA A 222 -15.12 -24.90 -1.31
C ALA A 222 -16.18 -25.15 -2.40
N ILE A 223 -15.78 -25.71 -3.55
CA ILE A 223 -16.69 -26.11 -4.63
C ILE A 223 -17.74 -27.11 -4.11
N GLU A 224 -17.31 -28.16 -3.42
CA GLU A 224 -18.24 -29.17 -2.86
C GLU A 224 -19.27 -28.52 -1.93
N GLN A 225 -18.84 -27.60 -1.07
CA GLN A 225 -19.75 -26.92 -0.15
C GLN A 225 -20.70 -25.95 -0.87
N MET A 226 -20.24 -25.24 -1.90
CA MET A 226 -21.12 -24.38 -2.70
C MET A 226 -22.14 -25.18 -3.51
N GLU A 227 -21.74 -26.33 -4.07
CA GLU A 227 -22.69 -27.27 -4.72
C GLU A 227 -23.76 -27.74 -3.72
N GLU A 228 -23.36 -28.12 -2.50
CA GLU A 228 -24.29 -28.48 -1.42
C GLU A 228 -25.21 -27.30 -1.03
N ALA A 229 -24.70 -26.06 -1.02
CA ALA A 229 -25.52 -24.87 -0.78
C ALA A 229 -26.64 -24.74 -1.82
N PHE A 230 -26.32 -24.94 -3.11
CA PHE A 230 -27.28 -24.83 -4.21
C PHE A 230 -28.37 -25.90 -4.22
N ASP A 231 -28.22 -26.99 -3.46
CA ASP A 231 -29.31 -27.96 -3.24
C ASP A 231 -30.43 -27.41 -2.34
N TYR A 232 -30.13 -26.39 -1.52
CA TYR A 232 -31.08 -25.73 -0.61
C TYR A 232 -31.59 -24.39 -1.13
N VAL A 233 -30.93 -23.77 -2.12
CA VAL A 233 -31.31 -22.48 -2.69
C VAL A 233 -32.69 -22.57 -3.38
N GLU A 234 -33.68 -21.84 -2.86
CA GLU A 234 -35.01 -21.79 -3.46
C GLU A 234 -35.04 -20.89 -4.71
N LYS A 235 -34.28 -19.78 -4.69
CA LYS A 235 -34.23 -18.78 -5.76
C LYS A 235 -32.79 -18.46 -6.14
N ARG A 236 -32.33 -19.04 -7.25
CA ARG A 236 -30.95 -18.84 -7.74
C ARG A 236 -30.59 -17.37 -8.00
N LYS A 237 -31.56 -16.55 -8.41
CA LYS A 237 -31.34 -15.11 -8.62
C LYS A 237 -30.83 -14.38 -7.37
N ASP A 238 -31.28 -14.82 -6.19
CA ASP A 238 -30.90 -14.18 -4.92
C ASP A 238 -29.45 -14.56 -4.51
N HIS A 239 -28.87 -15.60 -5.14
CA HIS A 239 -27.50 -16.10 -4.91
C HIS A 239 -26.62 -16.02 -6.17
N ALA A 240 -26.88 -15.10 -7.08
CA ALA A 240 -26.13 -15.00 -8.32
C ALA A 240 -24.63 -14.71 -8.11
N ARG A 241 -24.27 -13.94 -7.07
CA ARG A 241 -22.85 -13.71 -6.70
C ARG A 241 -22.17 -14.99 -6.23
N LEU A 242 -22.85 -15.83 -5.44
CA LEU A 242 -22.32 -17.13 -5.04
C LEU A 242 -22.10 -18.04 -6.26
N LEU A 243 -23.00 -17.97 -7.25
CA LEU A 243 -22.90 -18.75 -8.48
C LEU A 243 -21.70 -18.31 -9.32
N PHE A 244 -21.43 -17.01 -9.37
CA PHE A 244 -20.23 -16.45 -9.98
C PHE A 244 -18.96 -16.92 -9.26
N ILE A 245 -18.94 -16.90 -7.93
CA ILE A 245 -17.80 -17.40 -7.13
C ILE A 245 -17.56 -18.89 -7.38
N LEU A 246 -18.62 -19.68 -7.47
CA LEU A 246 -18.52 -21.10 -7.83
C LEU A 246 -17.90 -21.28 -9.23
N ALA A 247 -18.24 -20.41 -10.19
CA ALA A 247 -17.62 -20.40 -11.52
C ALA A 247 -16.11 -20.10 -11.45
N GLN A 248 -15.71 -19.07 -10.70
CA GLN A 248 -14.30 -18.74 -10.45
C GLN A 248 -13.54 -19.88 -9.79
N CYS A 249 -14.16 -20.59 -8.84
CA CYS A 249 -13.54 -21.75 -8.21
C CYS A 249 -13.35 -22.92 -9.18
N TYR A 250 -14.32 -23.19 -10.06
CA TYR A 250 -14.13 -24.20 -11.12
C TYR A 250 -13.02 -23.80 -12.08
N GLU A 251 -12.92 -22.52 -12.44
CA GLU A 251 -11.85 -21.97 -13.29
C GLU A 251 -10.47 -22.19 -12.65
N ALA A 252 -10.31 -21.79 -11.38
CA ALA A 252 -9.09 -22.02 -10.61
C ALA A 252 -8.73 -23.50 -10.45
N ALA A 253 -9.73 -24.39 -10.35
CA ALA A 253 -9.54 -25.85 -10.32
C ALA A 253 -9.28 -26.48 -11.70
N GLY A 254 -9.15 -25.68 -12.77
CA GLY A 254 -8.94 -26.15 -14.15
C GLY A 254 -10.14 -26.86 -14.78
N GLN A 255 -11.35 -26.67 -14.23
CA GLN A 255 -12.61 -27.26 -14.70
C GLN A 255 -13.38 -26.29 -15.62
N SER A 256 -12.75 -25.87 -16.72
CA SER A 256 -13.26 -24.87 -17.67
C SER A 256 -14.71 -25.09 -18.13
N GLU A 257 -15.09 -26.33 -18.48
CA GLU A 257 -16.47 -26.62 -18.93
C GLU A 257 -17.52 -26.26 -17.87
N LYS A 258 -17.23 -26.57 -16.60
CA LYS A 258 -18.13 -26.25 -15.48
C LYS A 258 -18.11 -24.76 -15.16
N ALA A 259 -16.93 -24.12 -15.22
CA ALA A 259 -16.83 -22.67 -15.04
C ALA A 259 -17.73 -21.92 -16.04
N ILE A 260 -17.60 -22.26 -17.32
CA ILE A 260 -18.41 -21.69 -18.41
C ILE A 260 -19.90 -21.96 -18.19
N GLU A 261 -20.30 -23.17 -17.78
CA GLU A 261 -21.70 -23.48 -17.46
C GLU A 261 -22.25 -22.55 -16.37
N ARG A 262 -21.49 -22.31 -15.31
CA ARG A 262 -21.92 -21.43 -14.20
C ARG A 262 -21.92 -19.95 -14.57
N TYR A 263 -20.92 -19.47 -15.33
CA TYR A 263 -20.94 -18.10 -15.84
C TYR A 263 -22.13 -17.83 -16.77
N ASN A 264 -22.47 -18.77 -17.66
CA ASN A 264 -23.67 -18.67 -18.50
C ASN A 264 -24.94 -18.57 -17.66
N GLU A 265 -25.03 -19.36 -16.60
CA GLU A 265 -26.19 -19.31 -15.71
C GLU A 265 -26.31 -17.94 -15.01
N VAL A 266 -25.19 -17.32 -14.62
CA VAL A 266 -25.20 -15.94 -14.09
C VAL A 266 -25.79 -14.96 -15.09
N VAL A 267 -25.35 -15.03 -16.36
CA VAL A 267 -25.86 -14.16 -17.45
C VAL A 267 -27.37 -14.35 -17.65
N ASP A 268 -27.87 -15.60 -17.61
CA ASP A 268 -29.29 -15.92 -17.80
C ASP A 268 -30.20 -15.37 -16.67
N LEU A 269 -29.67 -15.18 -15.46
CA LEU A 269 -30.43 -14.75 -14.27
C LEU A 269 -30.80 -13.25 -14.26
N ARG A 270 -30.29 -12.45 -15.20
CA ARG A 270 -30.49 -10.99 -15.28
C ARG A 270 -30.13 -10.28 -13.97
N THR A 271 -28.85 -10.38 -13.65
CA THR A 271 -28.16 -9.86 -12.46
C THR A 271 -27.91 -8.36 -12.55
N PRO A 272 -27.34 -7.71 -11.51
CA PRO A 272 -26.70 -6.41 -11.68
C PRO A 272 -25.72 -6.45 -12.86
N TYR A 273 -25.66 -5.35 -13.61
CA TYR A 273 -24.98 -5.34 -14.91
C TYR A 273 -23.49 -5.69 -14.82
N GLU A 274 -22.80 -5.19 -13.80
CA GLU A 274 -21.39 -5.49 -13.55
C GLU A 274 -21.14 -7.00 -13.42
N LEU A 275 -21.96 -7.71 -12.65
CA LEU A 275 -21.86 -9.16 -12.51
C LEU A 275 -22.15 -9.91 -13.84
N GLU A 276 -23.06 -9.39 -14.66
CA GLU A 276 -23.31 -9.91 -16.02
C GLU A 276 -22.10 -9.68 -16.93
N PHE A 277 -21.51 -8.48 -16.91
CA PHE A 277 -20.34 -8.11 -17.68
C PHE A 277 -19.16 -9.04 -17.38
N TYR A 278 -18.78 -9.16 -16.11
CA TYR A 278 -17.67 -10.02 -15.71
C TYR A 278 -17.94 -11.50 -15.97
N ALA A 279 -19.20 -11.95 -15.89
CA ALA A 279 -19.53 -13.33 -16.25
C ALA A 279 -19.28 -13.60 -17.75
N LYS A 280 -19.58 -12.64 -18.63
CA LYS A 280 -19.28 -12.76 -20.07
C LYS A 280 -17.77 -12.72 -20.35
N ILE A 281 -17.04 -11.81 -19.72
CA ILE A 281 -15.57 -11.74 -19.84
C ILE A 281 -14.92 -13.04 -19.36
N LYS A 282 -15.26 -13.52 -18.16
CA LYS A 282 -14.67 -14.74 -17.61
C LYS A 282 -15.09 -16.00 -18.39
N GLN A 283 -16.32 -16.04 -18.90
CA GLN A 283 -16.75 -17.08 -19.83
C GLN A 283 -15.89 -17.08 -21.10
N ALA A 284 -15.65 -15.91 -21.70
CA ALA A 284 -14.81 -15.76 -22.87
C ALA A 284 -13.39 -16.28 -22.59
N MET A 285 -12.83 -15.94 -21.42
CA MET A 285 -11.49 -16.34 -20.99
C MET A 285 -11.34 -17.82 -20.65
N ALA A 286 -12.33 -18.44 -20.01
CA ALA A 286 -12.25 -19.83 -19.56
C ALA A 286 -12.38 -20.86 -20.71
N PHE A 287 -12.73 -20.44 -21.92
CA PHE A 287 -12.96 -21.33 -23.07
C PHE A 287 -11.68 -22.05 -23.55
N ASP A 288 -11.70 -23.39 -23.69
CA ASP A 288 -10.56 -24.15 -24.20
C ASP A 288 -10.49 -24.10 -25.74
N ARG A 289 -9.49 -23.38 -26.24
CA ARG A 289 -9.30 -23.05 -27.65
C ARG A 289 -8.44 -24.07 -28.41
N ARG A 290 -7.91 -25.10 -27.73
CA ARG A 290 -7.08 -26.13 -28.38
C ARG A 290 -7.87 -27.03 -29.33
N GLU A 291 -9.20 -27.11 -29.16
CA GLU A 291 -10.07 -27.98 -29.94
C GLU A 291 -11.21 -27.24 -30.69
N THR A 292 -11.44 -25.95 -30.42
CA THR A 292 -12.62 -25.21 -30.93
C THR A 292 -12.25 -23.83 -31.49
N ASP A 293 -13.05 -23.37 -32.47
CA ASP A 293 -12.96 -22.06 -33.11
C ASP A 293 -13.19 -20.91 -32.10
N SER A 294 -12.30 -19.92 -32.12
CA SER A 294 -12.32 -18.72 -31.25
C SER A 294 -13.20 -17.60 -31.78
N GLU A 295 -13.64 -17.67 -33.04
CA GLU A 295 -14.51 -16.66 -33.67
C GLU A 295 -15.75 -16.31 -32.83
N PRO A 296 -16.49 -17.27 -32.22
CA PRO A 296 -17.67 -16.93 -31.41
C PRO A 296 -17.34 -16.10 -30.15
N ILE A 297 -16.09 -16.16 -29.67
CA ILE A 297 -15.63 -15.40 -28.52
C ILE A 297 -15.26 -13.99 -28.95
N ILE A 298 -14.58 -13.86 -30.10
CA ILE A 298 -14.26 -12.56 -30.69
C ILE A 298 -15.57 -11.82 -30.98
N GLU A 299 -16.54 -12.48 -31.64
CA GLU A 299 -17.86 -11.91 -31.92
C GLU A 299 -18.56 -11.44 -30.62
N LEU A 300 -18.47 -12.22 -29.52
CA LEU A 300 -19.04 -11.83 -28.23
C LEU A 300 -18.37 -10.58 -27.67
N LEU A 301 -17.03 -10.52 -27.68
CA LEU A 301 -16.28 -9.37 -27.16
C LEU A 301 -16.48 -8.11 -28.03
N GLU A 302 -16.54 -8.26 -29.35
CA GLU A 302 -16.88 -7.17 -30.27
C GLU A 302 -18.32 -6.66 -30.06
N GLU A 303 -19.30 -7.56 -29.86
CA GLU A 303 -20.67 -7.16 -29.49
C GLU A 303 -20.69 -6.41 -28.15
N MET A 304 -19.83 -6.80 -27.21
CA MET A 304 -19.65 -6.07 -25.96
C MET A 304 -19.05 -4.68 -26.17
N LEU A 305 -18.08 -4.50 -27.08
CA LEU A 305 -17.54 -3.17 -27.42
C LEU A 305 -18.61 -2.22 -28.01
N ASP A 306 -19.58 -2.78 -28.74
CA ASP A 306 -20.67 -2.04 -29.38
C ASP A 306 -21.84 -1.68 -28.43
N ASP A 307 -21.94 -2.29 -27.24
CA ASP A 307 -22.98 -1.97 -26.25
C ASP A 307 -22.59 -0.73 -25.44
N ASP A 308 -23.35 0.38 -25.57
CA ASP A 308 -23.15 1.64 -24.83
C ASP A 308 -23.01 1.44 -23.30
N LYS A 309 -23.58 0.38 -22.72
CA LYS A 309 -23.44 0.11 -21.29
C LYS A 309 -22.01 -0.28 -20.88
N ASN A 310 -21.20 -0.74 -21.83
CA ASN A 310 -19.81 -1.13 -21.63
C ASN A 310 -18.83 0.03 -21.80
N ASP A 311 -19.29 1.27 -22.02
CA ASP A 311 -18.40 2.42 -22.21
C ASP A 311 -17.32 2.54 -21.12
N ILE A 312 -17.67 2.27 -19.86
CA ILE A 312 -16.74 2.29 -18.71
C ILE A 312 -15.89 1.02 -18.54
N TYR A 313 -16.10 0.00 -19.38
CA TYR A 313 -15.45 -1.30 -19.32
C TYR A 313 -14.70 -1.66 -20.62
N LYS A 314 -14.62 -0.74 -21.60
CA LYS A 314 -14.00 -1.01 -22.90
C LYS A 314 -12.54 -1.40 -22.79
N ASP A 315 -11.81 -0.81 -21.86
CA ASP A 315 -10.44 -1.17 -21.51
C ASP A 315 -10.31 -2.67 -21.22
N GLN A 316 -11.19 -3.20 -20.38
CA GLN A 316 -11.17 -4.61 -20.01
C GLN A 316 -11.53 -5.52 -21.18
N ILE A 317 -12.39 -5.07 -22.10
CA ILE A 317 -12.72 -5.82 -23.31
C ILE A 317 -11.55 -5.82 -24.31
N PHE A 318 -10.88 -4.69 -24.50
CA PHE A 318 -9.68 -4.60 -25.35
C PHE A 318 -8.54 -5.44 -24.80
N TYR A 319 -8.31 -5.39 -23.49
CA TYR A 319 -7.36 -6.29 -22.84
C TYR A 319 -7.73 -7.75 -23.05
N ALA A 320 -9.03 -8.09 -22.97
CA ALA A 320 -9.48 -9.44 -23.20
C ALA A 320 -9.21 -9.93 -24.63
N LEU A 321 -9.48 -9.07 -25.62
CA LEU A 321 -9.13 -9.32 -27.03
C LEU A 321 -7.62 -9.45 -27.23
N ALA A 322 -6.81 -8.65 -26.53
CA ALA A 322 -5.36 -8.72 -26.61
C ALA A 322 -4.82 -10.05 -26.07
N THR A 323 -5.32 -10.51 -24.91
CA THR A 323 -4.95 -11.83 -24.36
C THR A 323 -5.28 -12.95 -25.36
N LEU A 324 -6.45 -12.88 -25.99
CA LEU A 324 -6.86 -13.83 -27.02
C LEU A 324 -5.94 -13.78 -28.24
N ALA A 325 -5.57 -12.59 -28.70
CA ALA A 325 -4.64 -12.41 -29.81
C ALA A 325 -3.25 -12.99 -29.49
N LEU A 326 -2.75 -12.82 -28.26
CA LEU A 326 -1.48 -13.43 -27.82
C LEU A 326 -1.53 -14.97 -27.84
N GLU A 327 -2.61 -15.57 -27.35
CA GLU A 327 -2.79 -17.03 -27.38
C GLU A 327 -2.82 -17.58 -28.81
N GLU A 328 -3.38 -16.82 -29.75
CA GLU A 328 -3.40 -17.13 -31.19
C GLU A 328 -2.11 -16.78 -31.92
N ARG A 329 -1.09 -16.28 -31.20
CA ARG A 329 0.20 -15.83 -31.74
C ARG A 329 0.07 -14.65 -32.70
N ARG A 330 -0.95 -13.83 -32.54
CA ARG A 330 -1.17 -12.54 -33.22
C ARG A 330 -0.63 -11.40 -32.35
N ARG A 331 0.70 -11.36 -32.20
CA ARG A 331 1.39 -10.45 -31.28
C ARG A 331 1.18 -8.97 -31.63
N GLU A 332 1.30 -8.61 -32.91
CA GLU A 332 1.11 -7.22 -33.37
C GLU A 332 -0.31 -6.72 -33.03
N ASP A 333 -1.34 -7.51 -33.36
CA ASP A 333 -2.73 -7.19 -33.01
C ASP A 333 -2.91 -7.00 -31.50
N ALA A 334 -2.25 -7.84 -30.67
CA ALA A 334 -2.34 -7.73 -29.22
C ALA A 334 -1.73 -6.42 -28.69
N VAL A 335 -0.59 -5.99 -29.22
CA VAL A 335 0.05 -4.71 -28.84
C VAL A 335 -0.87 -3.53 -29.16
N ASP A 336 -1.50 -3.53 -30.34
CA ASP A 336 -2.44 -2.48 -30.73
C ASP A 336 -3.68 -2.46 -29.82
N LEU A 337 -4.23 -3.64 -29.49
CA LEU A 337 -5.37 -3.77 -28.57
C LEU A 337 -5.02 -3.33 -27.14
N LEU A 338 -3.82 -3.62 -26.64
CA LEU A 338 -3.37 -3.16 -25.32
C LEU A 338 -3.20 -1.63 -25.28
N LYS A 339 -2.69 -1.03 -26.35
CA LYS A 339 -2.63 0.43 -26.48
C LYS A 339 -4.04 1.04 -26.50
N GLU A 340 -4.97 0.44 -27.25
CA GLU A 340 -6.36 0.89 -27.24
C GLU A 340 -6.99 0.76 -25.85
N SER A 341 -6.71 -0.32 -25.11
CA SER A 341 -7.13 -0.48 -23.71
C SER A 341 -6.67 0.67 -22.82
N LEU A 342 -5.45 1.17 -23.00
CA LEU A 342 -4.90 2.30 -22.24
C LEU A 342 -5.50 3.65 -22.63
N LEU A 343 -6.02 3.78 -23.85
CA LEU A 343 -6.58 5.02 -24.39
C LEU A 343 -8.05 5.22 -24.03
N VAL A 344 -8.84 4.15 -23.98
CA VAL A 344 -10.31 4.27 -23.82
C VAL A 344 -10.77 4.51 -22.38
N ASN A 345 -9.93 4.19 -21.38
CA ASN A 345 -10.24 4.41 -19.97
C ASN A 345 -8.96 4.74 -19.18
N ASP A 346 -8.91 5.95 -18.60
CA ASP A 346 -7.81 6.43 -17.77
C ASP A 346 -8.12 6.34 -16.26
N GLU A 347 -9.37 6.08 -15.87
CA GLU A 347 -9.80 6.00 -14.46
C GLU A 347 -9.51 4.63 -13.82
N ASN A 348 -9.50 3.55 -14.61
CA ASN A 348 -9.30 2.18 -14.12
C ASN A 348 -7.81 1.84 -13.93
N THR A 349 -7.24 2.27 -12.81
CA THR A 349 -5.81 2.09 -12.48
C THR A 349 -5.35 0.63 -12.54
N ARG A 350 -6.15 -0.31 -12.02
CA ARG A 350 -5.82 -1.75 -12.04
C ARG A 350 -5.74 -2.29 -13.46
N GLN A 351 -6.66 -1.91 -14.35
CA GLN A 351 -6.62 -2.34 -15.74
C GLN A 351 -5.48 -1.69 -16.53
N ARG A 352 -5.14 -0.43 -16.22
CA ARG A 352 -3.96 0.23 -16.78
C ARG A 352 -2.68 -0.50 -16.39
N MET A 353 -2.52 -0.80 -15.10
CA MET A 353 -1.40 -1.58 -14.58
C MET A 353 -1.22 -2.87 -15.38
N LYS A 354 -2.28 -3.67 -15.56
CA LYS A 354 -2.19 -4.92 -16.33
C LYS A 354 -1.79 -4.72 -17.79
N SER A 355 -2.33 -3.69 -18.43
CA SER A 355 -2.08 -3.41 -19.83
C SER A 355 -0.64 -2.96 -20.05
N TYR A 356 -0.14 -2.09 -19.17
CA TYR A 356 1.26 -1.68 -19.13
C TYR A 356 2.20 -2.84 -18.83
N LEU A 357 1.88 -3.66 -17.82
CA LEU A 357 2.68 -4.82 -17.46
C LEU A 357 2.79 -5.81 -18.63
N MET A 358 1.67 -6.10 -19.31
CA MET A 358 1.66 -6.96 -20.48
C MET A 358 2.47 -6.37 -21.64
N LEU A 359 2.37 -5.06 -21.88
CA LEU A 359 3.21 -4.40 -22.89
C LEU A 359 4.69 -4.48 -22.53
N GLY A 360 5.06 -4.21 -21.27
CA GLY A 360 6.43 -4.32 -20.76
C GLY A 360 7.00 -5.72 -20.95
N ASP A 361 6.24 -6.74 -20.55
CA ASP A 361 6.61 -8.15 -20.74
C ASP A 361 6.81 -8.48 -22.24
N LEU A 362 5.95 -7.97 -23.13
CA LEU A 362 6.12 -8.15 -24.57
C LEU A 362 7.41 -7.46 -25.06
N TYR A 363 7.62 -6.17 -24.80
CA TYR A 363 8.83 -5.50 -25.27
C TYR A 363 10.12 -6.11 -24.70
N MET A 364 10.08 -6.67 -23.48
CA MET A 364 11.20 -7.47 -22.95
C MET A 364 11.50 -8.70 -23.77
N GLU A 365 10.46 -9.46 -24.15
CA GLU A 365 10.64 -10.64 -25.00
C GLU A 365 11.21 -10.27 -26.38
N ASP A 366 10.90 -9.07 -26.89
CA ASP A 366 11.44 -8.55 -28.14
C ASP A 366 12.85 -7.93 -27.99
N LEU A 367 13.40 -7.91 -26.77
CA LEU A 367 14.66 -7.23 -26.40
C LEU A 367 14.64 -5.72 -26.70
N ASP A 368 13.44 -5.13 -26.77
CA ASP A 368 13.24 -3.69 -26.92
C ASP A 368 13.19 -3.05 -25.53
N TYR A 369 14.37 -2.93 -24.94
CA TYR A 369 14.53 -2.51 -23.55
C TYR A 369 14.06 -1.08 -23.29
N THR A 370 14.12 -0.20 -24.29
CA THR A 370 13.66 1.19 -24.15
C THR A 370 12.14 1.24 -23.98
N ASN A 371 11.40 0.52 -24.83
CA ASN A 371 9.94 0.46 -24.67
C ASN A 371 9.56 -0.35 -23.42
N ALA A 372 10.26 -1.45 -23.14
CA ALA A 372 10.02 -2.23 -21.92
C ALA A 372 10.17 -1.39 -20.65
N GLN A 373 11.22 -0.56 -20.58
CA GLN A 373 11.47 0.36 -19.46
C GLN A 373 10.27 1.28 -19.22
N ALA A 374 9.82 1.97 -20.26
CA ALA A 374 8.70 2.92 -20.16
C ALA A 374 7.41 2.25 -19.66
N TYR A 375 7.14 1.03 -20.13
CA TYR A 375 5.94 0.30 -19.74
C TYR A 375 6.03 -0.33 -18.34
N TYR A 376 7.19 -0.81 -17.89
CA TYR A 376 7.34 -1.26 -16.51
C TYR A 376 7.31 -0.11 -15.51
N ASP A 377 7.94 1.02 -15.82
CA ASP A 377 7.84 2.24 -15.00
C ASP A 377 6.37 2.64 -14.83
N SER A 378 5.63 2.68 -15.94
CA SER A 378 4.20 2.98 -15.91
C SER A 378 3.42 1.95 -15.09
N ALA A 379 3.67 0.64 -15.29
CA ALA A 379 3.01 -0.42 -14.54
C ALA A 379 3.27 -0.31 -13.03
N ARG A 380 4.52 -0.01 -12.63
CA ARG A 380 4.96 0.19 -11.24
C ARG A 380 4.16 1.29 -10.55
N THR A 381 3.87 2.41 -11.24
CA THR A 381 3.11 3.53 -10.63
C THR A 381 1.66 3.18 -10.26
N PHE A 382 1.07 2.19 -10.92
CA PHE A 382 -0.32 1.78 -10.70
C PHE A 382 -0.43 0.45 -9.95
N MET A 383 0.69 -0.15 -9.53
CA MET A 383 0.72 -1.42 -8.83
C MET A 383 0.61 -1.23 -7.31
N GLU A 384 -0.19 -2.05 -6.65
CA GLU A 384 -0.29 -2.12 -5.19
C GLU A 384 0.92 -2.90 -4.63
N ASP A 385 1.46 -2.50 -3.47
CA ASP A 385 2.63 -3.14 -2.84
C ASP A 385 2.39 -4.63 -2.53
N GLU A 386 1.12 -5.01 -2.28
CA GLU A 386 0.73 -6.40 -2.01
C GLU A 386 0.64 -7.28 -3.26
N ASN A 387 0.87 -6.74 -4.46
CA ASN A 387 0.84 -7.52 -5.69
C ASN A 387 2.01 -8.53 -5.74
N GLU A 388 1.73 -9.78 -6.12
CA GLU A 388 2.73 -10.85 -6.17
C GLU A 388 3.93 -10.52 -7.08
N ARG A 389 3.73 -9.75 -8.16
CA ARG A 389 4.77 -9.36 -9.10
C ARG A 389 5.43 -8.01 -8.78
N PHE A 390 5.07 -7.35 -7.69
CA PHE A 390 5.58 -5.99 -7.39
C PHE A 390 7.10 -5.95 -7.34
N ASP A 391 7.73 -6.80 -6.52
CA ASP A 391 9.18 -6.84 -6.36
C ASP A 391 9.91 -7.12 -7.68
N ASP A 392 9.35 -8.01 -8.51
CA ASP A 392 9.93 -8.36 -9.81
C ASP A 392 9.85 -7.19 -10.80
N VAL A 393 8.71 -6.49 -10.84
CA VAL A 393 8.47 -5.34 -11.71
C VAL A 393 9.29 -4.13 -11.26
N ASP A 394 9.37 -3.89 -9.97
CA ASP A 394 10.17 -2.82 -9.35
C ASP A 394 11.65 -2.99 -9.69
N ALA A 395 12.20 -4.18 -9.48
CA ALA A 395 13.58 -4.50 -9.82
C ALA A 395 13.85 -4.43 -11.33
N MET A 396 12.90 -4.88 -12.16
CA MET A 396 13.03 -4.81 -13.62
C MET A 396 13.02 -3.36 -14.12
N ALA A 397 12.11 -2.53 -13.62
CA ALA A 397 12.04 -1.10 -13.91
C ALA A 397 13.37 -0.40 -13.58
N ASP A 398 13.93 -0.64 -12.39
CA ASP A 398 15.21 -0.06 -11.97
C ASP A 398 16.38 -0.53 -12.87
N ASN A 399 16.44 -1.82 -13.19
CA ASN A 399 17.49 -2.38 -14.05
C ASN A 399 17.43 -1.82 -15.47
N LEU A 400 16.24 -1.71 -16.04
CA LEU A 400 16.03 -1.15 -17.37
C LEU A 400 16.29 0.36 -17.39
N THR A 401 15.94 1.08 -16.32
CA THR A 401 16.25 2.50 -16.18
C THR A 401 17.76 2.74 -16.18
N GLU A 402 18.54 1.92 -15.48
CA GLU A 402 20.01 1.99 -15.54
C GLU A 402 20.53 1.73 -16.96
N LEU A 403 20.00 0.71 -17.66
CA LEU A 403 20.38 0.44 -19.04
C LEU A 403 20.07 1.63 -19.96
N VAL A 404 18.82 2.08 -19.96
CA VAL A 404 18.32 3.14 -20.85
C VAL A 404 19.04 4.46 -20.58
N THR A 405 19.39 4.76 -19.32
CA THR A 405 20.22 5.93 -18.97
C THR A 405 21.58 5.89 -19.67
N ASN A 406 22.26 4.74 -19.67
CA ASN A 406 23.53 4.59 -20.38
C ASN A 406 23.35 4.67 -21.91
N LEU A 407 22.32 4.04 -22.47
CA LEU A 407 22.03 4.10 -23.91
C LEU A 407 21.70 5.53 -24.38
N ASN A 408 20.95 6.28 -23.57
CA ASN A 408 20.64 7.69 -23.83
C ASN A 408 21.90 8.54 -23.75
N THR A 409 22.77 8.30 -22.77
CA THR A 409 24.07 9.00 -22.66
C THR A 409 24.91 8.78 -23.92
N ILE A 410 25.01 7.54 -24.42
CA ILE A 410 25.73 7.23 -25.67
C ILE A 410 25.12 8.02 -26.84
N THR A 411 23.80 7.90 -27.02
CA THR A 411 23.08 8.51 -28.15
C THR A 411 23.18 10.04 -28.14
N GLU A 412 23.02 10.65 -26.97
CA GLU A 412 23.10 12.09 -26.77
C GLU A 412 24.52 12.61 -27.08
N GLN A 413 25.54 12.03 -26.44
CA GLN A 413 26.91 12.48 -26.63
C GLN A 413 27.39 12.24 -28.08
N ASP A 414 26.96 11.16 -28.72
CA ASP A 414 27.24 10.90 -30.14
C ASP A 414 26.63 11.97 -31.04
N SER A 415 25.37 12.33 -30.80
CA SER A 415 24.68 13.37 -31.57
C SER A 415 25.36 14.73 -31.43
N LEU A 416 25.79 15.08 -30.20
CA LEU A 416 26.53 16.32 -29.93
C LEU A 416 27.89 16.33 -30.64
N LEU A 417 28.62 15.22 -30.62
CA LEU A 417 29.92 15.09 -31.27
C LEU A 417 29.80 15.08 -32.81
N GLU A 418 28.75 14.49 -33.36
CA GLU A 418 28.46 14.52 -34.80
C GLU A 418 28.29 15.96 -35.29
N ILE A 419 27.55 16.79 -34.53
CA ILE A 419 27.40 18.21 -34.83
C ILE A 419 28.77 18.93 -34.76
N CYS A 420 29.62 18.59 -33.79
CA CYS A 420 30.97 19.16 -33.69
C CYS A 420 31.89 18.80 -34.85
N ASP A 421 31.71 17.62 -35.45
CA ASP A 421 32.49 17.14 -36.59
C ASP A 421 32.09 17.79 -37.93
N LEU A 422 30.94 18.46 -37.98
CA LEU A 422 30.53 19.25 -39.13
C LEU A 422 31.44 20.47 -39.34
N PRO A 423 31.74 20.83 -40.61
CA PRO A 423 32.36 22.11 -40.94
C PRO A 423 31.56 23.28 -40.35
N GLU A 424 32.23 24.35 -39.91
CA GLU A 424 31.61 25.49 -39.20
C GLU A 424 30.33 26.03 -39.87
N ASN A 425 30.31 26.14 -41.21
CA ASN A 425 29.10 26.57 -41.94
C ASN A 425 27.96 25.55 -41.86
N GLU A 426 28.26 24.26 -42.01
CA GLU A 426 27.26 23.18 -41.97
C GLU A 426 26.73 22.97 -40.54
N ARG A 427 27.58 23.16 -39.53
CA ARG A 427 27.18 23.17 -38.12
C ARG A 427 26.21 24.30 -37.80
N ASN A 428 26.52 25.51 -38.25
CA ASN A 428 25.63 26.66 -38.08
C ASN A 428 24.27 26.44 -38.77
N ASP A 429 24.29 25.86 -39.97
CA ASP A 429 23.06 25.50 -40.69
C ASP A 429 22.27 24.41 -39.93
N ARG A 430 22.93 23.40 -39.35
CA ARG A 430 22.29 22.35 -38.55
C ARG A 430 21.66 22.88 -37.27
N ILE A 431 22.36 23.76 -36.53
CA ILE A 431 21.79 24.40 -35.33
C ILE A 431 20.61 25.30 -35.71
N ALA A 432 20.68 26.02 -36.84
CA ALA A 432 19.55 26.80 -37.32
C ALA A 432 18.35 25.93 -37.73
N GLU A 433 18.60 24.74 -38.29
CA GLU A 433 17.57 23.74 -38.59
C GLU A 433 16.91 23.21 -37.31
N ILE A 434 17.71 22.86 -36.29
CA ILE A 434 17.20 22.41 -34.98
C ILE A 434 16.33 23.49 -34.34
N ILE A 435 16.77 24.76 -34.34
CA ILE A 435 15.95 25.87 -33.83
C ILE A 435 14.64 26.00 -34.62
N ALA A 436 14.69 25.88 -35.95
CA ALA A 436 13.48 25.95 -36.77
C ALA A 436 12.52 24.77 -36.50
N GLN A 437 13.05 23.57 -36.24
CA GLN A 437 12.26 22.42 -35.82
C GLN A 437 11.61 22.64 -34.46
N LEU A 438 12.37 23.10 -33.46
CA LEU A 438 11.85 23.45 -32.13
C LEU A 438 10.79 24.56 -32.20
N GLU A 439 10.96 25.54 -33.09
CA GLU A 439 9.95 26.57 -33.37
C GLU A 439 8.67 25.97 -33.98
N GLU A 440 8.80 25.06 -34.95
CA GLU A 440 7.66 24.39 -35.60
C GLU A 440 6.92 23.46 -34.63
N GLU A 441 7.63 22.68 -33.82
CA GLU A 441 7.08 21.82 -32.77
C GLU A 441 6.34 22.64 -31.73
N GLU A 442 6.93 23.74 -31.27
CA GLU A 442 6.29 24.63 -30.31
C GLU A 442 5.02 25.29 -30.90
N GLU A 443 5.04 25.68 -32.18
CA GLU A 443 3.87 26.16 -32.89
C GLU A 443 2.81 25.06 -33.11
N ALA A 444 3.22 23.82 -33.38
CA ALA A 444 2.33 22.68 -33.54
C ALA A 444 1.66 22.32 -32.21
N ARG A 445 2.44 22.27 -31.11
CA ARG A 445 1.96 22.06 -29.74
C ARG A 445 0.95 23.13 -29.33
N LYS A 446 1.25 24.41 -29.61
CA LYS A 446 0.30 25.51 -29.42
C LYS A 446 -0.98 25.31 -30.21
N ARG A 447 -0.88 24.94 -31.50
CA ARG A 447 -2.06 24.68 -32.35
C ARG A 447 -2.88 23.49 -31.88
N ALA A 448 -2.25 22.40 -31.45
CA ALA A 448 -2.91 21.21 -30.91
C ALA A 448 -3.62 21.53 -29.59
N ALA A 449 -2.96 22.25 -28.68
CA ALA A 449 -3.55 22.72 -27.44
C ALA A 449 -4.71 23.69 -27.68
N GLU A 450 -4.60 24.59 -28.65
CA GLU A 450 -5.69 25.48 -29.07
C GLU A 450 -6.88 24.69 -29.64
N ALA A 451 -6.64 23.69 -30.50
CA ALA A 451 -7.67 22.84 -31.07
C ALA A 451 -8.35 21.95 -30.02
N ALA A 452 -7.60 21.37 -29.09
CA ALA A 452 -8.12 20.61 -27.96
C ALA A 452 -8.97 21.48 -27.03
N ALA A 453 -8.51 22.71 -26.74
CA ALA A 453 -9.28 23.66 -25.95
C ALA A 453 -10.56 24.13 -26.68
N GLU A 454 -10.52 24.27 -28.01
CA GLU A 454 -11.69 24.64 -28.82
C GLU A 454 -12.71 23.49 -28.90
N ALA A 455 -12.25 22.24 -29.00
CA ALA A 455 -13.08 21.05 -28.89
C ALA A 455 -13.70 20.90 -27.49
N GLU A 456 -12.92 21.13 -26.43
CA GLU A 456 -13.41 21.10 -25.05
C GLU A 456 -14.42 22.22 -24.78
N LEU A 457 -14.21 23.42 -25.34
CA LEU A 457 -15.17 24.53 -25.25
C LEU A 457 -16.46 24.24 -26.02
N ALA A 458 -16.37 23.56 -27.18
CA ALA A 458 -17.52 23.12 -27.95
C ALA A 458 -18.33 22.04 -27.19
N ASN A 459 -17.65 21.12 -26.50
CA ASN A 459 -18.26 20.07 -25.68
C ASN A 459 -18.84 20.61 -24.36
N ALA A 460 -18.24 21.65 -23.77
CA ALA A 460 -18.68 22.28 -22.52
C ALA A 460 -20.06 22.96 -22.57
N GLY A 461 -20.49 23.43 -23.76
CA GLY A 461 -21.79 24.08 -23.95
C GLY A 461 -22.06 25.29 -23.03
N ASP A 462 -23.32 25.52 -22.67
CA ASP A 462 -23.74 26.60 -21.75
C ASP A 462 -23.83 26.13 -20.28
N GLN A 463 -23.14 25.03 -19.93
CA GLN A 463 -23.22 24.45 -18.59
C GLN A 463 -22.65 25.42 -17.54
N GLY A 464 -23.56 25.87 -16.65
CA GLY A 464 -23.21 26.75 -15.55
C GLY A 464 -22.94 28.21 -15.92
N ALA A 465 -23.42 28.66 -17.08
CA ALA A 465 -23.32 30.06 -17.48
C ALA A 465 -23.95 31.00 -16.43
N GLY A 466 -23.15 31.95 -15.94
CA GLY A 466 -23.54 32.90 -14.88
C GLY A 466 -23.31 32.42 -13.44
N MET A 467 -22.89 31.17 -13.23
CA MET A 467 -22.51 30.63 -11.92
C MET A 467 -21.08 31.06 -11.53
N PHE A 468 -20.74 30.91 -10.24
CA PHE A 468 -19.37 31.10 -9.74
C PHE A 468 -18.39 30.20 -10.52
N TRP A 469 -17.18 30.71 -10.79
CA TRP A 469 -16.27 30.18 -11.82
C TRP A 469 -15.97 28.66 -11.79
N PRO A 470 -15.90 27.95 -10.64
CA PRO A 470 -15.67 26.50 -10.63
C PRO A 470 -16.81 25.70 -11.26
N TYR A 471 -18.01 26.27 -11.29
CA TYR A 471 -19.22 25.64 -11.82
C TYR A 471 -19.57 26.13 -13.22
N ASN A 472 -18.79 27.05 -13.79
CA ASN A 472 -19.00 27.57 -15.13
C ASN A 472 -17.94 26.97 -16.05
N ALA A 473 -18.38 26.05 -16.91
CA ALA A 473 -17.46 25.30 -17.77
C ALA A 473 -16.66 26.22 -18.70
N GLN A 474 -17.27 27.29 -19.23
CA GLN A 474 -16.57 28.28 -20.06
C GLN A 474 -15.51 29.06 -19.27
N LEU A 475 -15.78 29.44 -18.02
CA LEU A 475 -14.81 30.12 -17.17
C LEU A 475 -13.68 29.19 -16.72
N LYS A 476 -13.93 27.88 -16.54
CA LYS A 476 -12.88 26.89 -16.28
C LYS A 476 -11.94 26.73 -17.47
N VAL A 477 -12.50 26.54 -18.68
CA VAL A 477 -11.70 26.42 -19.92
C VAL A 477 -10.92 27.70 -20.17
N ALA A 478 -11.57 28.88 -20.08
CA ALA A 478 -10.89 30.17 -20.23
C ALA A 478 -9.85 30.44 -19.12
N GLY A 479 -10.11 29.97 -17.89
CA GLY A 479 -9.20 30.06 -16.76
C GLY A 479 -7.93 29.23 -16.97
N ARG A 480 -8.07 27.97 -17.42
CA ARG A 480 -6.94 27.11 -17.79
C ARG A 480 -6.14 27.68 -18.96
N ARG A 481 -6.82 28.22 -19.99
CA ARG A 481 -6.15 28.93 -21.09
C ARG A 481 -5.33 30.11 -20.58
N ASN A 482 -5.94 31.02 -19.82
CA ASN A 482 -5.23 32.17 -19.26
C ASN A 482 -4.09 31.76 -18.34
N PHE A 483 -4.22 30.62 -17.64
CA PHE A 483 -3.16 30.06 -16.82
C PHE A 483 -1.99 29.61 -17.69
N ARG A 484 -2.22 28.80 -18.73
CA ARG A 484 -1.18 28.37 -19.67
C ARG A 484 -0.55 29.55 -20.41
N ASP A 485 -1.34 30.50 -20.89
CA ASP A 485 -0.85 31.71 -21.58
C ASP A 485 0.10 32.54 -20.70
N TYR A 486 -0.11 32.54 -19.38
CA TYR A 486 0.67 33.35 -18.45
C TYR A 486 1.81 32.57 -17.77
N TRP A 487 1.61 31.27 -17.54
CA TRP A 487 2.51 30.45 -16.72
C TRP A 487 3.15 29.28 -17.48
N GLY A 488 2.71 28.94 -18.69
CA GLY A 488 3.10 27.73 -19.40
C GLY A 488 2.43 26.46 -18.84
N ASP A 489 2.87 25.29 -19.32
CA ASP A 489 2.51 24.02 -18.70
C ASP A 489 3.34 23.83 -17.43
N ARG A 490 2.68 23.93 -16.29
CA ARG A 490 3.30 23.75 -14.97
C ARG A 490 2.90 22.38 -14.42
N PRO A 491 3.88 21.56 -13.99
CA PRO A 491 3.57 20.32 -13.30
C PRO A 491 2.83 20.60 -11.99
N LEU A 492 2.03 19.63 -11.55
CA LEU A 492 1.26 19.72 -10.31
C LEU A 492 2.19 19.49 -9.12
N GLU A 493 2.73 20.57 -8.56
CA GLU A 493 3.63 20.51 -7.39
C GLU A 493 3.50 21.72 -6.45
N ASP A 494 3.98 21.55 -5.23
CA ASP A 494 4.00 22.59 -4.21
C ASP A 494 4.96 23.73 -4.58
N ASN A 495 4.47 24.97 -4.50
CA ASN A 495 5.19 26.19 -4.90
C ASN A 495 5.41 26.38 -6.42
N TRP A 496 4.57 25.79 -7.28
CA TRP A 496 4.61 25.91 -8.76
C TRP A 496 4.73 27.34 -9.34
N ARG A 497 4.48 28.40 -8.54
CA ARG A 497 4.59 29.83 -8.94
C ARG A 497 6.02 30.39 -8.91
N ARG A 498 7.05 29.63 -8.52
CA ARG A 498 8.44 30.11 -8.47
C ARG A 498 9.12 29.88 -9.81
N ALA A 499 9.70 30.94 -10.39
CA ALA A 499 10.29 30.96 -11.74
C ALA A 499 11.64 30.22 -11.90
N MET A 500 12.14 29.58 -10.84
CA MET A 500 13.36 28.77 -10.87
C MET A 500 13.15 27.50 -10.07
N LYS A 501 12.89 26.43 -10.82
CA LYS A 501 13.13 25.00 -10.53
C LYS A 501 13.25 24.32 -11.92
N MET A 502 14.38 23.64 -12.14
CA MET A 502 14.80 22.78 -13.28
C MET A 502 13.74 21.70 -13.62
N ASP A 503 13.60 21.04 -14.77
CA ASP A 503 14.35 20.86 -16.03
C ASP A 503 13.33 20.28 -17.06
N VAL A 504 13.26 20.76 -18.32
CA VAL A 504 12.54 20.10 -19.45
C VAL A 504 13.07 20.70 -20.77
N ALA A 505 14.10 20.12 -21.40
CA ALA A 505 14.49 20.58 -22.75
C ALA A 505 15.14 19.58 -23.71
N PHE A 506 15.44 18.32 -23.36
CA PHE A 506 16.21 17.44 -24.27
C PHE A 506 15.69 16.01 -24.51
N SER A 507 14.43 15.69 -24.17
CA SER A 507 13.88 14.32 -24.38
C SER A 507 13.12 14.09 -25.70
N ASN A 508 13.09 15.02 -26.64
CA ASN A 508 12.14 14.97 -27.77
C ASN A 508 12.66 14.35 -29.09
N GLU A 509 13.86 13.76 -29.15
CA GLU A 509 14.40 13.21 -30.42
C GLU A 509 14.48 11.67 -30.47
N VAL A 510 13.63 10.97 -29.74
CA VAL A 510 13.37 9.54 -29.97
C VAL A 510 11.86 9.35 -30.04
N GLY A 511 11.37 8.65 -31.07
CA GLY A 511 9.95 8.47 -31.39
C GLY A 511 9.17 7.67 -30.34
N VAL A 512 9.00 8.25 -29.16
CA VAL A 512 8.11 7.82 -28.09
C VAL A 512 6.75 8.44 -28.36
N GLY A 513 5.70 7.61 -28.35
CA GLY A 513 4.33 8.09 -28.48
C GLY A 513 4.05 9.19 -27.46
N GLU A 514 3.48 10.30 -27.92
CA GLU A 514 2.86 11.31 -27.07
C GLU A 514 1.79 10.62 -26.23
N ASP A 515 2.11 10.21 -25.00
CA ASP A 515 1.25 10.28 -23.82
C ASP A 515 1.98 9.67 -22.61
N ASP A 516 2.04 10.46 -21.55
CA ASP A 516 2.53 10.18 -20.19
C ASP A 516 4.04 10.37 -19.93
N ALA A 517 4.37 11.46 -19.23
CA ALA A 517 5.71 11.83 -18.80
C ALA A 517 5.82 11.68 -17.28
N GLY A 518 6.41 10.57 -16.82
CA GLY A 518 6.88 10.36 -15.46
C GLY A 518 8.16 11.16 -15.16
N ALA A 519 8.27 11.63 -13.92
CA ALA A 519 9.33 12.52 -13.46
C ALA A 519 10.63 11.77 -13.12
N ILE A 520 11.75 12.21 -13.68
CA ILE A 520 13.11 11.84 -13.27
C ILE A 520 13.80 13.12 -12.77
N GLU A 521 14.43 13.06 -11.59
CA GLU A 521 15.23 14.16 -11.03
C GLU A 521 16.63 14.20 -11.67
N SER A 522 17.06 15.38 -12.14
CA SER A 522 18.45 15.67 -12.50
C SER A 522 18.86 17.12 -12.20
N VAL A 523 20.18 17.32 -12.22
CA VAL A 523 21.02 18.33 -11.54
C VAL A 523 21.08 19.70 -12.25
N GLU A 524 21.43 20.74 -11.48
CA GLU A 524 21.50 22.18 -11.79
C GLU A 524 22.18 22.58 -13.11
N ASP A 525 21.44 23.17 -14.07
CA ASP A 525 21.66 24.56 -14.56
C ASP A 525 20.50 25.16 -15.40
N GLY A 526 20.15 26.43 -15.14
CA GLY A 526 20.01 27.43 -16.21
C GLY A 526 18.72 27.68 -17.02
N LEU A 527 17.82 26.75 -17.36
CA LEU A 527 16.75 27.04 -18.36
C LEU A 527 15.30 27.11 -17.82
N VAL A 528 14.54 28.10 -18.30
CA VAL A 528 13.11 28.29 -18.01
C VAL A 528 12.28 27.43 -18.96
N PRO A 529 11.35 26.58 -18.48
CA PRO A 529 10.50 25.77 -19.36
C PRO A 529 9.68 26.65 -20.33
N GLY A 530 9.88 26.46 -21.64
CA GLY A 530 9.11 27.10 -22.71
C GLY A 530 9.82 28.20 -23.52
N GLU A 531 11.09 28.51 -23.25
CA GLU A 531 11.90 29.34 -24.16
C GLU A 531 12.77 28.44 -25.05
N ILE A 532 12.61 28.57 -26.38
CA ILE A 532 13.46 27.88 -27.35
C ILE A 532 14.89 28.42 -27.17
N PRO A 533 15.90 27.56 -26.92
CA PRO A 533 17.28 27.99 -26.73
C PRO A 533 17.76 28.82 -27.92
N SER A 534 18.46 29.91 -27.63
CA SER A 534 19.04 30.75 -28.67
C SER A 534 20.21 30.04 -29.37
N PHE A 535 20.52 30.48 -30.59
CA PHE A 535 21.66 29.97 -31.36
C PHE A 535 22.97 29.96 -30.57
N ASP A 536 23.26 31.03 -29.83
CA ASP A 536 24.49 31.15 -29.04
C ASP A 536 24.50 30.19 -27.83
N GLU A 537 23.32 29.90 -27.24
CA GLU A 537 23.18 28.95 -26.12
C GLU A 537 23.38 27.51 -26.59
N LEU A 538 22.75 27.11 -27.71
CA LEU A 538 22.96 25.78 -28.28
C LEU A 538 24.41 25.58 -28.72
N MET A 539 25.03 26.60 -29.33
CA MET A 539 26.42 26.53 -29.75
C MET A 539 27.39 26.44 -28.56
N ALA A 540 27.07 27.10 -27.44
CA ALA A 540 27.88 27.03 -26.22
C ALA A 540 27.75 25.69 -25.48
N GLY A 541 26.65 24.96 -25.67
CA GLY A 541 26.44 23.63 -25.09
C GLY A 541 27.11 22.47 -25.82
N LEU A 542 27.68 22.71 -27.02
CA LEU A 542 28.33 21.66 -27.80
C LEU A 542 29.75 21.36 -27.27
N PRO A 543 30.12 20.09 -27.02
CA PRO A 543 31.44 19.68 -26.52
C PRO A 543 32.48 19.67 -27.65
N CYS A 544 32.64 20.79 -28.35
CA CYS A 544 33.51 20.88 -29.52
C CYS A 544 34.96 21.24 -29.16
N ASP A 545 35.19 21.81 -27.97
CA ASP A 545 36.53 22.12 -27.48
C ASP A 545 37.28 20.85 -27.08
N SER A 546 38.61 20.83 -27.23
CA SER A 546 39.39 19.58 -27.09
C SER A 546 39.21 18.88 -25.74
N ALA A 547 39.05 19.64 -24.65
CA ALA A 547 38.87 19.08 -23.32
C ALA A 547 37.43 18.57 -23.08
N GLU A 548 36.42 19.30 -23.57
CA GLU A 548 35.02 18.89 -23.45
C GLU A 548 34.72 17.68 -24.34
N ARG A 549 35.33 17.63 -25.53
CA ARG A 549 35.30 16.47 -26.41
C ARG A 549 35.92 15.24 -25.78
N GLU A 550 37.08 15.37 -25.14
CA GLU A 550 37.71 14.26 -24.40
C GLU A 550 36.81 13.75 -23.27
N ASN A 551 36.11 14.65 -22.57
CA ASN A 551 35.14 14.27 -21.54
C ASN A 551 33.91 13.56 -22.13
N ALA A 552 33.30 14.08 -23.20
CA ALA A 552 32.18 13.43 -23.88
C ALA A 552 32.53 12.01 -24.35
N VAL A 553 33.74 11.83 -24.90
CA VAL A 553 34.26 10.51 -25.28
C VAL A 553 34.46 9.60 -24.05
N ALA A 554 34.93 10.13 -22.92
CA ALA A 554 35.05 9.37 -21.68
C ALA A 554 33.68 8.93 -21.13
N MET A 555 32.67 9.80 -21.17
CA MET A 555 31.29 9.49 -20.78
C MET A 555 30.69 8.39 -21.67
N ILE A 556 30.91 8.45 -22.99
CA ILE A 556 30.49 7.38 -23.91
C ILE A 556 31.18 6.06 -23.54
N ALA A 557 32.49 6.09 -23.23
CA ALA A 557 33.24 4.89 -22.87
C ALA A 557 32.72 4.22 -21.59
N GLU A 558 32.43 5.04 -20.57
CA GLU A 558 31.82 4.60 -19.32
C GLU A 558 30.42 4.02 -19.56
N ALA A 559 29.59 4.73 -20.33
CA ALA A 559 28.22 4.32 -20.62
C ALA A 559 28.16 3.00 -21.39
N TYR A 560 29.02 2.77 -22.39
CA TYR A 560 29.13 1.47 -23.06
C TYR A 560 29.54 0.35 -22.10
N TYR A 561 30.54 0.60 -21.25
CA TYR A 561 31.00 -0.40 -20.29
C TYR A 561 29.88 -0.79 -19.32
N ASN A 562 29.19 0.21 -18.75
CA ASN A 562 28.10 0.02 -17.80
C ASN A 562 26.87 -0.63 -18.47
N ALA A 563 26.49 -0.21 -19.68
CA ALA A 563 25.40 -0.84 -20.43
C ALA A 563 25.67 -2.33 -20.67
N GLY A 564 26.89 -2.72 -21.06
CA GLY A 564 27.25 -4.13 -21.21
C GLY A 564 27.20 -4.90 -19.89
N LEU A 565 27.54 -4.25 -18.77
CA LEU A 565 27.42 -4.86 -17.43
C LEU A 565 25.95 -5.10 -17.06
N VAL A 566 25.07 -4.12 -17.32
CA VAL A 566 23.63 -4.25 -17.09
C VAL A 566 23.05 -5.38 -17.94
N TYR A 567 23.37 -5.42 -19.25
CA TYR A 567 22.95 -6.51 -20.12
C TYR A 567 23.32 -7.88 -19.58
N LYS A 568 24.58 -8.07 -19.15
CA LYS A 568 25.07 -9.35 -18.67
C LYS A 568 24.55 -9.73 -17.29
N GLU A 569 24.72 -8.85 -16.30
CA GLU A 569 24.53 -9.20 -14.88
C GLU A 569 23.07 -9.04 -14.45
N LYS A 570 22.34 -8.09 -15.04
CA LYS A 570 20.94 -7.78 -14.65
C LYS A 570 19.92 -8.38 -15.60
N LEU A 571 20.20 -8.37 -16.91
CA LEU A 571 19.25 -8.84 -17.93
C LEU A 571 19.58 -10.24 -18.48
N SER A 572 20.76 -10.80 -18.13
CA SER A 572 21.26 -12.07 -18.67
C SER A 572 21.33 -12.13 -20.20
N ASP A 573 21.43 -10.97 -20.86
CA ASP A 573 21.55 -10.84 -22.31
C ASP A 573 23.02 -10.77 -22.72
N LEU A 574 23.62 -11.95 -22.87
CA LEU A 574 25.04 -12.06 -23.20
C LEU A 574 25.36 -11.57 -24.61
N GLU A 575 24.40 -11.59 -25.54
CA GLU A 575 24.62 -11.16 -26.93
C GLU A 575 24.71 -9.64 -27.00
N ASN A 576 23.73 -8.92 -26.46
CA ASN A 576 23.79 -7.45 -26.41
C ASN A 576 24.95 -6.95 -25.53
N ALA A 577 25.32 -7.66 -24.46
CA ALA A 577 26.51 -7.32 -23.68
C ALA A 577 27.80 -7.40 -24.51
N ILE A 578 27.99 -8.49 -25.27
CA ILE A 578 29.14 -8.69 -26.15
C ILE A 578 29.17 -7.61 -27.24
N ASP A 579 28.04 -7.34 -27.88
CA ASP A 579 27.97 -6.37 -28.97
C ASP A 579 28.29 -4.95 -28.46
N THR A 580 27.73 -4.56 -27.32
CA THR A 580 27.97 -3.27 -26.66
C THR A 580 29.44 -3.07 -26.30
N TRP A 581 30.08 -4.08 -25.70
CA TRP A 581 31.51 -3.99 -25.36
C TRP A 581 32.42 -4.09 -26.58
N THR A 582 32.03 -4.83 -27.62
CA THR A 582 32.80 -4.88 -28.87
C THR A 582 32.78 -3.51 -29.54
N GLU A 583 31.62 -2.86 -29.61
CA GLU A 583 31.48 -1.50 -30.14
C GLU A 583 32.39 -0.51 -29.41
N LEU A 584 32.45 -0.57 -28.07
CA LEU A 584 33.39 0.24 -27.27
C LEU A 584 34.85 0.06 -27.73
N THR A 585 35.28 -1.18 -27.93
CA THR A 585 36.67 -1.48 -28.35
C THR A 585 36.96 -1.16 -29.81
N GLU A 586 35.94 -1.09 -30.67
CA GLU A 586 36.10 -0.76 -32.09
C GLU A 586 36.07 0.74 -32.34
N ARG A 587 35.25 1.48 -31.58
CA ARG A 587 35.09 2.93 -31.71
C ARG A 587 36.23 3.73 -31.09
N MET A 588 36.92 3.20 -30.09
CA MET A 588 37.93 3.92 -29.32
C MET A 588 39.27 3.19 -29.34
N ASP A 589 40.36 3.93 -29.59
CA ASP A 589 41.71 3.35 -29.64
C ASP A 589 42.22 2.95 -28.23
N GLU A 590 41.94 3.77 -27.21
CA GLU A 590 42.23 3.53 -25.78
C GLU A 590 41.22 4.29 -24.89
N SER A 591 40.92 3.75 -23.71
CA SER A 591 40.05 4.32 -22.66
C SER A 591 40.36 3.63 -21.33
N GLU A 592 39.97 4.25 -20.21
CA GLU A 592 40.13 3.66 -18.88
C GLU A 592 39.37 2.32 -18.72
N PHE A 593 38.27 2.16 -19.44
CA PHE A 593 37.43 0.97 -19.38
C PHE A 593 37.90 -0.18 -20.28
N HIS A 594 38.83 0.05 -21.21
CA HIS A 594 39.31 -1.01 -22.12
C HIS A 594 39.82 -2.26 -21.39
N PRO A 595 40.78 -2.17 -20.43
CA PRO A 595 41.30 -3.36 -19.75
C PRO A 595 40.19 -4.23 -19.15
N THR A 596 39.21 -3.58 -18.51
CA THR A 596 38.07 -4.24 -17.88
C THR A 596 37.09 -4.77 -18.92
N THR A 597 36.85 -4.05 -20.01
CA THR A 597 36.00 -4.48 -21.14
C THR A 597 36.55 -5.74 -21.81
N TYR A 598 37.85 -5.78 -22.12
CA TYR A 598 38.51 -6.96 -22.69
C TYR A 598 38.37 -8.18 -21.75
N TYR A 599 38.50 -7.96 -20.44
CA TYR A 599 38.30 -9.01 -19.43
C TYR A 599 36.84 -9.49 -19.37
N GLN A 600 35.86 -8.56 -19.42
CA GLN A 600 34.44 -8.92 -19.46
C GLN A 600 34.08 -9.69 -20.73
N LEU A 601 34.60 -9.30 -21.89
CA LEU A 601 34.44 -10.05 -23.14
C LEU A 601 35.02 -11.47 -23.01
N TYR A 602 36.23 -11.63 -22.48
CA TYR A 602 36.82 -12.94 -22.19
C TYR A 602 35.89 -13.80 -21.30
N ARG A 603 35.44 -13.25 -20.17
CA ARG A 603 34.57 -13.95 -19.21
C ARG A 603 33.24 -14.35 -19.84
N THR A 604 32.65 -13.46 -20.63
CA THR A 604 31.34 -13.68 -21.25
C THR A 604 31.41 -14.73 -22.36
N TYR A 605 32.43 -14.66 -23.23
CA TYR A 605 32.66 -15.72 -24.20
C TYR A 605 32.99 -17.06 -23.55
N LEU A 606 33.80 -17.07 -22.48
CA LEU A 606 34.11 -18.31 -21.74
C LEU A 606 32.84 -18.92 -21.13
N GLN A 607 31.98 -18.10 -20.55
CA GLN A 607 30.68 -18.53 -20.02
C GLN A 607 29.85 -19.19 -21.13
N ARG A 608 29.68 -18.53 -22.28
CA ARG A 608 28.92 -19.09 -23.42
C ARG A 608 29.53 -20.39 -23.96
N GLU A 609 30.85 -20.47 -24.06
CA GLU A 609 31.56 -21.68 -24.50
C GLU A 609 31.33 -22.86 -23.54
N VAL A 610 31.25 -22.60 -22.23
CA VAL A 610 31.07 -23.62 -21.19
C VAL A 610 29.59 -24.01 -21.00
N GLU A 611 28.71 -23.02 -20.90
CA GLU A 611 27.30 -23.19 -20.54
C GLU A 611 26.42 -23.47 -21.77
N GLU A 612 26.64 -22.73 -22.87
CA GLU A 612 25.85 -22.85 -24.10
C GLU A 612 26.50 -23.78 -25.14
N ASN A 613 27.74 -24.23 -24.90
CA ASN A 613 28.57 -24.93 -25.89
C ASN A 613 28.70 -24.10 -27.19
N TYR A 614 28.80 -22.78 -27.04
CA TYR A 614 28.89 -21.82 -28.13
C TYR A 614 30.19 -21.99 -28.91
N GLN A 615 30.10 -21.96 -30.25
CA GLN A 615 31.24 -21.93 -31.17
C GLN A 615 30.87 -21.11 -32.41
N SER A 616 31.70 -20.13 -32.78
CA SER A 616 31.52 -19.35 -34.00
C SER A 616 32.57 -19.70 -35.06
N PRO A 617 32.26 -20.57 -36.05
CA PRO A 617 33.22 -20.96 -37.08
C PRO A 617 33.50 -19.87 -38.12
N PHE A 618 32.73 -18.78 -38.12
CA PHE A 618 32.85 -17.68 -39.09
C PHE A 618 33.45 -16.40 -38.49
N CYS A 619 33.71 -16.36 -37.18
CA CYS A 619 34.27 -15.22 -36.49
C CYS A 619 35.52 -15.62 -35.69
N ALA A 620 36.67 -15.07 -36.08
CA ALA A 620 37.95 -15.39 -35.44
C ALA A 620 38.14 -14.72 -34.07
N THR A 621 37.39 -13.64 -33.81
CA THR A 621 37.44 -12.85 -32.56
C THR A 621 36.35 -13.23 -31.56
N CYS A 622 35.36 -14.04 -31.98
CA CYS A 622 34.21 -14.40 -31.15
C CYS A 622 34.47 -15.65 -30.31
N ASN A 623 35.53 -15.62 -29.49
CA ASN A 623 35.90 -16.70 -28.58
C ASN A 623 36.72 -16.17 -27.40
N SER A 624 36.75 -16.93 -26.30
CA SER A 624 37.44 -16.53 -25.07
C SER A 624 38.96 -16.46 -25.24
N GLU A 625 39.56 -17.34 -26.05
CA GLU A 625 41.01 -17.37 -26.30
C GLU A 625 41.52 -16.05 -26.90
N TYR A 626 40.81 -15.51 -27.89
CA TYR A 626 41.15 -14.23 -28.53
C TYR A 626 41.17 -13.07 -27.52
N TRP A 627 40.12 -12.95 -26.70
CA TRP A 627 40.01 -11.85 -25.73
C TRP A 627 40.98 -12.00 -24.56
N SER A 628 41.25 -13.24 -24.13
CA SER A 628 42.33 -13.53 -23.18
C SER A 628 43.67 -13.05 -23.71
N ASP A 629 44.00 -13.37 -24.96
CA ASP A 629 45.25 -12.92 -25.59
C ASP A 629 45.34 -11.39 -25.69
N GLN A 630 44.22 -10.69 -25.95
CA GLN A 630 44.20 -9.21 -25.95
C GLN A 630 44.55 -8.63 -24.58
N VAL A 631 44.00 -9.18 -23.49
CA VAL A 631 44.35 -8.75 -22.13
C VAL A 631 45.84 -8.98 -21.84
N MET A 632 46.35 -10.17 -22.18
CA MET A 632 47.75 -10.54 -21.91
C MET A 632 48.76 -9.76 -22.75
N GLU A 633 48.43 -9.40 -23.99
CA GLU A 633 49.33 -8.65 -24.88
C GLU A 633 49.35 -7.16 -24.57
N ARG A 634 48.17 -6.56 -24.31
CA ARG A 634 48.02 -5.11 -24.12
C ARG A 634 48.18 -4.68 -22.66
N TYR A 635 47.76 -5.51 -21.71
CA TYR A 635 47.72 -5.19 -20.28
C TYR A 635 48.36 -6.27 -19.38
N PRO A 636 49.61 -6.70 -19.65
CA PRO A 636 50.24 -7.84 -18.97
C PRO A 636 50.44 -7.65 -17.45
N ASP A 637 50.56 -6.40 -16.98
CA ASP A 637 50.76 -6.07 -15.56
C ASP A 637 49.43 -5.71 -14.85
N SER A 638 48.29 -5.86 -15.52
CA SER A 638 46.97 -5.55 -14.94
C SER A 638 46.47 -6.65 -14.00
N GLU A 639 45.60 -6.27 -13.06
CA GLU A 639 44.92 -7.23 -12.18
C GLU A 639 44.12 -8.27 -12.99
N TRP A 640 43.58 -7.88 -14.15
CA TRP A 640 42.86 -8.76 -15.06
C TRP A 640 43.75 -9.84 -15.70
N ALA A 641 44.96 -9.48 -16.11
CA ALA A 641 45.95 -10.46 -16.61
C ALA A 641 46.33 -11.46 -15.51
N ILE A 642 46.50 -11.00 -14.27
CA ILE A 642 46.76 -11.87 -13.12
C ILE A 642 45.58 -12.83 -12.88
N LEU A 643 44.33 -12.35 -12.99
CA LEU A 643 43.13 -13.18 -12.82
C LEU A 643 42.95 -14.21 -13.94
N ILE A 644 43.38 -13.91 -15.17
CA ILE A 644 43.39 -14.88 -16.27
C ILE A 644 44.45 -15.96 -16.03
N GLU A 645 45.66 -15.57 -15.62
CA GLU A 645 46.74 -16.54 -15.33
C GLU A 645 46.47 -17.38 -14.07
N ASN A 646 45.83 -16.78 -13.06
CA ASN A 646 45.53 -17.40 -11.78
C ASN A 646 44.11 -17.05 -11.31
N PRO A 647 43.09 -17.82 -11.77
CA PRO A 647 41.70 -17.60 -11.40
C PRO A 647 41.42 -17.65 -9.88
N ASP A 648 42.24 -18.38 -9.12
CA ASP A 648 42.11 -18.52 -7.66
C ASP A 648 42.67 -17.30 -6.89
N PHE A 649 43.22 -16.29 -7.57
CA PHE A 649 43.79 -15.09 -6.93
C PHE A 649 42.72 -14.21 -6.25
N ALA A 650 41.54 -14.08 -6.86
CA ALA A 650 40.41 -13.33 -6.27
C ALA A 650 39.92 -13.96 -4.96
N ASP A 651 39.72 -15.29 -4.95
CA ASP A 651 39.31 -16.05 -3.76
C ASP A 651 40.33 -15.92 -2.61
N GLN A 652 41.62 -15.84 -2.92
CA GLN A 652 42.67 -15.67 -1.90
C GLN A 652 42.67 -14.29 -1.25
N GLU A 653 42.35 -13.25 -2.01
CA GLU A 653 42.25 -11.88 -1.50
C GLU A 653 40.96 -11.66 -0.69
N GLU A 654 39.85 -12.26 -1.11
CA GLU A 654 38.60 -12.26 -0.34
C GLU A 654 38.74 -13.04 0.97
N VAL A 655 39.36 -14.22 0.93
CA VAL A 655 39.72 -14.99 2.14
C VAL A 655 40.63 -14.17 3.05
N ARG A 656 41.64 -13.48 2.51
CA ARG A 656 42.52 -12.58 3.29
C ARG A 656 41.73 -11.44 3.93
N ARG A 657 40.85 -10.78 3.19
CA ARG A 657 40.01 -9.68 3.69
C ARG A 657 39.06 -10.16 4.78
N GLU A 658 38.47 -11.35 4.64
CA GLU A 658 37.58 -11.94 5.63
C GLU A 658 38.31 -12.34 6.92
N GLU A 659 39.50 -12.95 6.81
CA GLU A 659 40.35 -13.24 7.96
C GLU A 659 40.77 -11.96 8.70
N GLU A 660 41.14 -10.90 7.97
CA GLU A 660 41.46 -9.59 8.54
C GLU A 660 40.25 -8.93 9.20
N ARG A 661 39.04 -9.10 8.65
CA ARG A 661 37.77 -8.62 9.24
C ARG A 661 37.51 -9.25 10.59
N LEU A 662 37.59 -10.59 10.67
CA LEU A 662 37.32 -11.33 11.91
C LEU A 662 38.27 -10.91 13.04
N VAL A 663 39.55 -10.67 12.71
CA VAL A 663 40.55 -10.18 13.66
C VAL A 663 40.25 -8.73 14.10
N TYR A 664 39.76 -7.88 13.19
CA TYR A 664 39.35 -6.51 13.53
C TYR A 664 38.11 -6.51 14.44
N GLU A 665 37.09 -7.30 14.14
CA GLU A 665 35.87 -7.42 14.93
C GLU A 665 36.15 -7.94 16.34
N GLU A 666 37.04 -8.92 16.50
CA GLU A 666 37.47 -9.39 17.82
C GLU A 666 38.09 -8.24 18.63
N LEU A 667 38.92 -7.40 17.99
CA LEU A 667 39.54 -6.27 18.66
C LEU A 667 38.53 -5.17 19.01
N LEU A 668 37.53 -4.94 18.16
CA LEU A 668 36.42 -4.02 18.40
C LEU A 668 35.56 -4.46 19.59
N GLN A 669 35.28 -5.75 19.75
CA GLN A 669 34.59 -6.28 20.93
C GLN A 669 35.36 -5.99 22.22
N ARG A 670 36.70 -6.12 22.19
CA ARG A 670 37.57 -5.77 23.33
C ARG A 670 37.54 -4.27 23.64
N TYR A 671 37.40 -3.43 22.62
CA TYR A 671 37.19 -1.99 22.80
C TYR A 671 35.87 -1.70 23.53
N TYR A 672 34.76 -2.30 23.13
CA TYR A 672 33.47 -2.15 23.83
C TYR A 672 33.50 -2.71 25.26
N ALA A 673 34.28 -3.77 25.51
CA ALA A 673 34.59 -4.27 26.85
C ALA A 673 35.50 -3.34 27.68
N LYS A 674 35.86 -2.16 27.14
CA LYS A 674 36.70 -1.13 27.75
C LYS A 674 38.14 -1.57 28.01
N ALA A 675 38.65 -2.57 27.29
CA ALA A 675 40.03 -3.06 27.35
C ALA A 675 41.01 -2.20 26.51
N TYR A 676 40.94 -0.87 26.66
CA TYR A 676 41.60 0.08 25.75
C TYR A 676 43.13 -0.08 25.67
N GLN A 677 43.80 -0.52 26.74
CA GLN A 677 45.25 -0.71 26.71
C GLN A 677 45.67 -1.88 25.80
N GLU A 678 44.88 -2.96 25.80
CA GLU A 678 45.12 -4.13 24.94
C GLU A 678 44.80 -3.80 23.48
N VAL A 679 43.68 -3.09 23.26
CA VAL A 679 43.28 -2.61 21.93
C VAL A 679 44.33 -1.69 21.32
N LEU A 680 44.87 -0.77 22.10
CA LEU A 680 45.92 0.15 21.65
C LEU A 680 47.18 -0.60 21.19
N LEU A 681 47.65 -1.58 21.96
CA LEU A 681 48.85 -2.35 21.63
C LEU A 681 48.67 -3.22 20.39
N ALA A 682 47.52 -3.89 20.27
CA ALA A 682 47.22 -4.73 19.11
C ALA A 682 47.01 -3.89 17.85
N ALA A 683 46.34 -2.74 17.95
CA ALA A 683 46.20 -1.81 16.83
C ALA A 683 47.58 -1.25 16.39
N ASP A 684 48.46 -0.91 17.34
CA ASP A 684 49.83 -0.48 17.05
C ASP A 684 50.64 -1.56 16.30
N GLU A 685 50.44 -2.84 16.60
CA GLU A 685 51.12 -3.94 15.90
C GLU A 685 50.69 -4.01 14.42
N ILE A 686 49.38 -4.01 14.16
CA ILE A 686 48.85 -4.04 12.78
C ILE A 686 49.28 -2.81 11.99
N ILE A 687 49.15 -1.61 12.56
CA ILE A 687 49.49 -0.35 11.88
C ILE A 687 50.97 -0.28 11.49
N ASN A 688 51.87 -0.79 12.34
CA ASN A 688 53.32 -0.68 12.12
C ASN A 688 53.91 -1.81 11.27
N TYR A 689 53.34 -3.02 11.35
CA TYR A 689 53.92 -4.21 10.72
C TYR A 689 53.10 -4.77 9.55
N HIS A 690 51.83 -4.38 9.40
CA HIS A 690 50.93 -4.82 8.33
C HIS A 690 50.25 -3.62 7.63
N PRO A 691 51.02 -2.74 6.96
CA PRO A 691 50.47 -1.54 6.32
C PRO A 691 49.57 -1.82 5.11
N THR A 692 49.60 -3.04 4.55
CA THR A 692 48.76 -3.50 3.42
C THR A 692 47.49 -4.23 3.87
N ASN A 693 47.16 -4.19 5.16
CA ASN A 693 45.92 -4.76 5.69
C ASN A 693 44.71 -3.91 5.27
N ASN A 694 43.60 -4.54 4.89
CA ASN A 694 42.42 -3.88 4.34
C ASN A 694 41.73 -2.92 5.35
N TYR A 695 41.97 -3.10 6.65
CA TYR A 695 41.30 -2.37 7.73
C TYR A 695 42.23 -1.39 8.48
N VAL A 696 43.40 -1.05 7.93
CA VAL A 696 44.42 -0.21 8.62
C VAL A 696 43.86 1.14 9.09
N CYS A 697 43.01 1.80 8.31
CA CYS A 697 42.39 3.07 8.70
C CYS A 697 41.39 2.90 9.86
N LYS A 698 40.62 1.80 9.87
CA LYS A 698 39.78 1.41 11.00
C LYS A 698 40.58 1.10 12.27
N TYR A 699 41.73 0.46 12.15
CA TYR A 699 42.65 0.25 13.28
C TYR A 699 43.22 1.57 13.82
N ARG A 700 43.56 2.52 12.94
CA ARG A 700 44.03 3.87 13.34
C ARG A 700 42.96 4.64 14.11
N LEU A 701 41.70 4.54 13.68
CA LEU A 701 40.57 5.12 14.40
C LEU A 701 40.36 4.44 15.76
N LEU A 702 40.32 3.11 15.79
CA LEU A 702 40.13 2.33 17.03
C LEU A 702 41.24 2.62 18.06
N ARG A 703 42.47 2.81 17.58
CA ARG A 703 43.62 3.26 18.38
C ARG A 703 43.40 4.67 18.94
N ALA A 704 43.00 5.63 18.12
CA ALA A 704 42.70 6.99 18.57
C ALA A 704 41.59 7.00 19.64
N GLN A 705 40.50 6.26 19.41
CA GLN A 705 39.40 6.13 20.36
C GLN A 705 39.84 5.48 21.69
N SER A 706 40.76 4.51 21.64
CA SER A 706 41.33 3.89 22.84
C SER A 706 42.21 4.87 23.63
N ILE A 707 42.98 5.74 22.96
CA ILE A 707 43.72 6.85 23.58
C ILE A 707 42.76 7.82 24.27
N GLY A 708 41.67 8.19 23.58
CA GLY A 708 40.59 9.02 24.14
C GLY A 708 40.00 8.40 25.41
N GLY A 709 39.62 7.13 25.36
CA GLY A 709 39.04 6.39 26.48
C GLY A 709 39.97 6.20 27.69
N LEU A 710 41.29 6.12 27.48
CA LEU A 710 42.29 6.05 28.56
C LEU A 710 42.55 7.44 29.19
N SER A 711 42.58 8.49 28.37
CA SER A 711 42.78 9.87 28.84
C SER A 711 41.59 10.39 29.67
N ALA A 712 40.36 10.00 29.31
CA ALA A 712 39.14 10.35 30.04
C ALA A 712 39.10 9.73 31.46
N ARG A 713 39.63 8.51 31.65
CA ARG A 713 39.62 7.81 32.95
C ARG A 713 40.65 8.32 33.95
N THR A 714 41.70 8.98 33.47
CA THR A 714 42.83 9.43 34.31
C THR A 714 42.83 10.94 34.56
N GLY A 715 41.81 11.68 34.09
CA GLY A 715 41.78 13.14 34.15
C GLY A 715 42.91 13.78 33.35
N GLY A 716 43.41 13.08 32.33
CA GLY A 716 44.67 13.39 31.62
C GLY A 716 44.55 14.39 30.48
N ASP A 717 45.70 14.91 30.07
CA ASP A 717 45.92 15.85 28.97
C ASP A 717 45.35 15.30 27.64
N ARG A 718 44.41 16.02 27.02
CA ARG A 718 43.72 15.60 25.77
C ARG A 718 44.60 15.69 24.53
N ARG A 719 45.80 16.28 24.60
CA ARG A 719 46.71 16.47 23.45
C ARG A 719 46.97 15.19 22.66
N ALA A 720 47.22 14.07 23.34
CA ALA A 720 47.50 12.81 22.66
C ALA A 720 46.32 12.29 21.82
N TYR A 721 45.08 12.59 22.24
CA TYR A 721 43.89 12.23 21.47
C TYR A 721 43.73 13.13 20.24
N PHE A 722 43.90 14.45 20.41
CA PHE A 722 43.90 15.40 19.29
C PHE A 722 44.96 15.06 18.23
N GLU A 723 46.20 14.77 18.65
CA GLU A 723 47.28 14.35 17.75
C GLU A 723 46.94 13.05 17.03
N SER A 724 46.30 12.09 17.70
CA SER A 724 45.89 10.83 17.08
C SER A 724 44.79 10.99 16.03
N LEU A 725 43.84 11.90 16.23
CA LEU A 725 42.80 12.20 15.24
C LEU A 725 43.36 12.96 14.02
N GLN A 726 44.30 13.88 14.24
CA GLN A 726 44.99 14.58 13.14
C GLN A 726 45.84 13.62 12.28
N LEU A 727 46.42 12.59 12.89
CA LEU A 727 47.16 11.56 12.16
C LEU A 727 46.25 10.75 11.22
N ILE A 728 45.00 10.49 11.58
CA ILE A 728 44.03 9.79 10.72
C ILE A 728 43.74 10.62 9.47
N ILE A 729 43.41 11.90 9.64
CA ILE A 729 43.11 12.80 8.52
C ILE A 729 44.30 12.91 7.55
N ARG A 730 45.53 12.86 8.07
CA ARG A 730 46.74 12.92 7.25
C ARG A 730 47.01 11.60 6.53
N ASP A 731 46.88 10.47 7.23
CA ASP A 731 47.39 9.19 6.76
C ASP A 731 46.28 8.29 6.13
N CYS A 732 45.02 8.70 6.20
CA CYS A 732 43.84 8.06 5.62
C CYS A 732 42.90 9.11 4.96
N PRO A 733 43.37 9.89 3.97
CA PRO A 733 42.50 10.85 3.28
C PRO A 733 41.35 10.13 2.56
N ASP A 734 40.21 10.81 2.40
CA ASP A 734 39.06 10.35 1.61
C ASP A 734 38.41 9.04 2.10
N THR A 735 38.48 8.75 3.40
CA THR A 735 37.76 7.64 4.04
C THR A 735 36.78 8.12 5.11
N GLU A 736 35.74 7.31 5.37
CA GLU A 736 34.75 7.57 6.43
C GLU A 736 35.41 7.82 7.81
N GLU A 737 36.55 7.16 8.11
CA GLU A 737 37.27 7.35 9.36
C GLU A 737 37.92 8.74 9.48
N ALA A 738 38.37 9.32 8.36
CA ALA A 738 38.91 10.68 8.34
C ALA A 738 37.81 11.73 8.47
N GLU A 739 36.66 11.54 7.83
CA GLU A 739 35.49 12.40 8.02
C GLU A 739 35.02 12.36 9.48
N PHE A 740 34.93 11.15 10.05
CA PHE A 740 34.57 10.95 11.45
C PHE A 740 35.60 11.59 12.41
N ALA A 741 36.91 11.44 12.13
CA ALA A 741 37.96 12.08 12.91
C ALA A 741 37.90 13.62 12.82
N GLN A 742 37.56 14.18 11.66
CA GLN A 742 37.37 15.61 11.44
C GLN A 742 36.15 16.16 12.19
N ALA A 743 35.03 15.43 12.19
CA ALA A 743 33.85 15.77 12.98
C ALA A 743 34.16 15.79 14.49
N LEU A 744 34.88 14.78 14.99
CA LEU A 744 35.34 14.71 16.38
C LEU A 744 36.27 15.87 16.76
N LEU A 745 37.25 16.23 15.93
CA LEU A 745 38.12 17.38 16.18
C LEU A 745 37.34 18.70 16.21
N THR A 746 36.31 18.83 15.37
CA THR A 746 35.44 20.01 15.34
C THR A 746 34.61 20.13 16.62
N ALA A 747 33.99 19.03 17.04
CA ALA A 747 33.23 18.97 18.30
C ALA A 747 34.11 19.26 19.53
N LEU A 748 35.34 18.72 19.55
CA LEU A 748 36.30 18.93 20.65
C LEU A 748 36.89 20.35 20.68
N ASN A 749 36.97 21.04 19.54
CA ASN A 749 37.39 22.44 19.45
C ASN A 749 36.25 23.43 19.71
N GLY A 750 35.00 23.06 19.44
CA GLY A 750 33.81 23.86 19.75
C GLY A 750 33.70 24.20 21.24
N SER A 751 34.12 23.28 22.12
CA SER A 751 34.11 23.48 23.58
C SER A 751 35.09 24.57 24.07
N ALA A 752 36.01 25.06 23.22
CA ALA A 752 36.93 26.15 23.55
C ALA A 752 36.44 27.54 23.06
N ARG A 753 35.38 27.59 22.24
CA ARG A 753 34.80 28.86 21.74
C ARG A 753 33.54 29.30 22.48
N ASP A 754 32.87 28.41 23.22
CA ASP A 754 31.65 28.74 24.00
C ASP A 754 31.92 29.25 25.43
N ALA A 755 33.17 29.60 25.76
CA ALA A 755 33.53 30.09 27.09
C ALA A 755 33.27 31.60 27.33
N GLU A 756 32.84 32.35 26.31
CA GLU A 756 32.46 33.77 26.46
C GLU A 756 31.23 34.10 25.61
N GLN A 757 30.06 33.64 26.06
CA GLN A 757 28.76 34.33 26.00
C GLN A 757 27.64 33.28 25.97
N THR A 758 27.11 32.94 27.14
CA THR A 758 25.66 32.84 27.25
C THR A 758 25.26 33.16 28.68
N GLU A 759 24.37 34.15 28.78
CA GLU A 759 23.74 34.61 29.99
C GLU A 759 22.88 33.51 30.61
N GLU A 760 22.80 33.60 31.94
CA GLU A 760 21.92 32.93 32.88
C GLU A 760 20.59 32.41 32.28
N THR A 761 20.39 31.09 32.38
CA THR A 761 19.05 30.56 32.69
C THR A 761 19.22 29.36 33.61
N GLU A 762 18.74 29.54 34.84
CA GLU A 762 18.52 28.46 35.80
C GLU A 762 17.47 27.51 35.20
N GLU A 763 17.81 26.24 34.99
CA GLU A 763 16.81 25.18 34.86
C GLU A 763 16.92 24.25 36.07
N GLU A 764 15.78 24.16 36.75
CA GLU A 764 15.51 23.42 37.96
C GLU A 764 15.60 21.91 37.69
N GLU A 765 16.00 21.16 38.71
CA GLU A 765 15.98 19.69 38.70
C GLU A 765 14.52 19.20 38.52
N GLU A 766 14.13 18.74 37.34
CA GLU A 766 12.85 18.04 37.14
C GLU A 766 12.93 16.60 37.70
N GLU A 767 12.04 16.29 38.65
CA GLU A 767 11.82 14.92 39.14
C GLU A 767 11.28 14.03 38.01
N VAL A 768 12.07 13.04 37.58
CA VAL A 768 11.65 12.06 36.56
C VAL A 768 10.53 11.17 37.14
N VAL A 769 9.29 11.42 36.75
CA VAL A 769 8.14 10.54 37.06
C VAL A 769 8.27 9.28 36.20
N ALA A 770 8.36 8.11 36.84
CA ALA A 770 8.38 6.82 36.16
C ALA A 770 6.94 6.34 35.88
N TRP A 771 6.56 6.30 34.60
CA TRP A 771 5.26 5.78 34.14
C TRP A 771 5.34 4.27 33.90
N GLU A 772 4.26 3.53 34.23
CA GLU A 772 4.23 2.07 34.10
C GLU A 772 3.24 1.61 33.04
N HIS A 773 3.65 0.68 32.16
CA HIS A 773 2.76 0.06 31.16
C HIS A 773 2.01 -1.12 31.77
N LYS A 774 0.69 -0.98 31.96
CA LYS A 774 -0.16 -2.01 32.55
C LYS A 774 -1.44 -2.21 31.73
N PRO A 775 -1.35 -2.92 30.58
CA PRO A 775 -2.43 -3.01 29.61
C PRO A 775 -3.72 -3.60 30.19
N TYR A 776 -3.60 -4.51 31.17
CA TYR A 776 -4.70 -5.22 31.82
C TYR A 776 -5.51 -4.39 32.84
N LEU A 777 -5.04 -3.19 33.21
CA LEU A 777 -5.79 -2.31 34.11
C LEU A 777 -6.92 -1.60 33.37
N THR A 778 -7.87 -1.08 34.14
CA THR A 778 -8.87 -0.14 33.62
C THR A 778 -8.16 1.10 33.07
N HIS A 779 -8.62 1.55 31.90
CA HIS A 779 -8.10 2.72 31.20
C HIS A 779 -9.17 3.80 31.07
N TYR A 780 -8.71 5.04 30.91
CA TYR A 780 -9.51 6.20 30.56
C TYR A 780 -8.96 6.80 29.26
N PHE A 781 -9.84 7.36 28.45
CA PHE A 781 -9.43 8.29 27.40
C PHE A 781 -9.39 9.70 27.98
N GLY A 782 -8.33 10.45 27.73
CA GLY A 782 -8.09 11.78 28.26
C GLY A 782 -7.83 12.80 27.15
N MET A 783 -8.41 13.98 27.33
CA MET A 783 -8.17 15.16 26.50
C MET A 783 -7.75 16.34 27.38
N LEU A 784 -6.59 16.94 27.10
CA LEU A 784 -6.12 18.14 27.78
C LEU A 784 -6.55 19.40 27.04
N VAL A 785 -7.27 20.26 27.77
CA VAL A 785 -7.82 21.51 27.27
C VAL A 785 -7.18 22.68 28.03
N PRO A 786 -6.46 23.59 27.36
CA PRO A 786 -5.89 24.78 28.01
C PRO A 786 -6.98 25.66 28.64
N VAL A 787 -6.75 26.13 29.88
CA VAL A 787 -7.68 27.01 30.59
C VAL A 787 -7.83 28.32 29.83
N GLY A 788 -9.05 28.60 29.35
CA GLY A 788 -9.36 29.79 28.55
C GLY A 788 -9.42 29.55 27.04
N ARG A 789 -9.05 28.35 26.56
CA ARG A 789 -9.24 27.90 25.18
C ARG A 789 -10.38 26.88 25.14
N GLY A 790 -11.45 27.21 24.41
CA GLY A 790 -12.63 26.35 24.28
C GLY A 790 -13.60 26.40 25.47
N ASN A 791 -14.83 25.96 25.23
CA ASN A 791 -15.87 25.80 26.25
C ASN A 791 -15.93 24.34 26.69
N VAL A 792 -15.38 24.02 27.86
CA VAL A 792 -15.26 22.61 28.33
C VAL A 792 -16.62 21.93 28.51
N GLU A 793 -17.67 22.68 28.80
CA GLU A 793 -19.01 22.12 28.91
C GLU A 793 -19.59 21.74 27.53
N GLU A 794 -19.25 22.51 26.50
CA GLU A 794 -19.61 22.20 25.11
C GLU A 794 -18.82 21.00 24.59
N LEU A 795 -17.50 20.95 24.85
CA LEU A 795 -16.66 19.78 24.54
C LEU A 795 -17.20 18.51 25.22
N ARG A 796 -17.61 18.62 26.49
CA ARG A 796 -18.22 17.50 27.20
C ARG A 796 -19.53 17.05 26.57
N ALA A 797 -20.36 17.99 26.12
CA ALA A 797 -21.60 17.68 25.42
C ALA A 797 -21.32 16.99 24.07
N THR A 798 -20.40 17.52 23.27
CA THR A 798 -19.99 16.92 21.99
C THR A 798 -19.44 15.51 22.18
N ILE A 799 -18.56 15.28 23.15
CA ILE A 799 -18.03 13.94 23.45
C ILE A 799 -19.15 13.01 23.96
N ALA A 800 -20.11 13.52 24.74
CA ALA A 800 -21.24 12.72 25.19
C ALA A 800 -22.19 12.36 24.04
N ASP A 801 -22.42 13.25 23.09
CA ASP A 801 -23.21 13.01 21.89
C ASP A 801 -22.52 11.96 21.01
N PHE A 802 -21.21 12.11 20.77
CA PHE A 802 -20.38 11.11 20.09
C PHE A 802 -20.46 9.72 20.77
N ASN A 803 -20.32 9.67 22.10
CA ASN A 803 -20.44 8.42 22.85
C ASN A 803 -21.84 7.78 22.70
N THR A 804 -22.88 8.59 22.60
CA THR A 804 -24.26 8.11 22.42
C THR A 804 -24.48 7.54 21.02
N GLU A 805 -23.71 7.99 20.04
CA GLU A 805 -23.80 7.53 18.65
C GLU A 805 -22.90 6.31 18.38
N PHE A 806 -21.64 6.36 18.78
CA PHE A 806 -20.62 5.35 18.43
C PHE A 806 -20.36 4.31 19.53
N PHE A 807 -20.74 4.58 20.78
CA PHE A 807 -20.42 3.74 21.95
C PHE A 807 -21.59 3.62 22.96
N ALA A 808 -22.83 3.66 22.46
CA ALA A 808 -24.04 3.70 23.31
C ALA A 808 -24.11 2.50 24.28
N SER A 809 -23.72 1.31 23.81
CA SER A 809 -23.72 0.06 24.56
C SER A 809 -22.69 0.02 25.69
N ASN A 810 -21.67 0.90 25.66
CA ASN A 810 -20.59 0.93 26.64
C ASN A 810 -20.94 1.77 27.88
N GLU A 811 -22.07 2.50 27.89
CA GLU A 811 -22.52 3.36 28.99
C GLU A 811 -21.44 4.35 29.52
N LEU A 812 -20.63 4.88 28.60
CA LEU A 812 -19.47 5.73 28.92
C LEU A 812 -19.88 7.05 29.59
N ARG A 813 -19.05 7.51 30.53
CA ARG A 813 -19.25 8.76 31.26
C ARG A 813 -18.15 9.75 30.95
N VAL A 814 -18.55 10.99 30.66
CA VAL A 814 -17.62 12.10 30.44
C VAL A 814 -17.54 12.95 31.70
N THR A 815 -16.34 13.08 32.25
CA THR A 815 -16.06 13.94 33.41
C THR A 815 -15.00 14.97 33.04
N ALA A 816 -15.06 16.16 33.63
CA ALA A 816 -14.07 17.21 33.40
C ALA A 816 -13.55 17.69 34.75
N ASN A 817 -12.22 17.75 34.92
CA ASN A 817 -11.58 18.18 36.14
C ASN A 817 -10.43 19.15 35.83
N LEU A 818 -10.13 20.07 36.74
CA LEU A 818 -8.94 20.91 36.63
C LEU A 818 -7.72 20.10 37.08
N ILE A 819 -6.71 19.96 36.22
CA ILE A 819 -5.48 19.19 36.54
C ILE A 819 -4.37 20.09 37.10
N ASN A 820 -4.18 21.26 36.48
CA ASN A 820 -3.27 22.30 36.97
C ASN A 820 -3.82 23.70 36.63
N ARG A 821 -3.03 24.77 36.84
CA ARG A 821 -3.49 26.15 36.58
C ARG A 821 -3.69 26.45 35.08
N ASN A 822 -3.09 25.64 34.22
CA ASN A 822 -2.99 25.87 32.79
C ASN A 822 -3.91 24.94 31.98
N PHE A 823 -4.30 23.78 32.52
CA PHE A 823 -5.07 22.76 31.81
C PHE A 823 -6.24 22.19 32.62
N GLN A 824 -7.33 21.90 31.92
CA GLN A 824 -8.41 21.01 32.35
C GLN A 824 -8.27 19.68 31.61
N ILE A 825 -8.58 18.58 32.29
CA ILE A 825 -8.63 17.25 31.69
C ILE A 825 -10.08 16.79 31.57
N VAL A 826 -10.49 16.47 30.34
CA VAL A 826 -11.76 15.79 30.06
C VAL A 826 -11.45 14.30 29.95
N LEU A 827 -12.20 13.47 30.68
CA LEU A 827 -11.99 12.03 30.77
C LEU A 827 -13.24 11.28 30.37
N VAL A 828 -13.07 10.27 29.52
CA VAL A 828 -14.11 9.28 29.19
C VAL A 828 -13.81 7.99 29.95
N LYS A 829 -14.83 7.50 30.66
CA LYS A 829 -14.70 6.53 31.74
C LYS A 829 -15.83 5.51 31.73
N ASP A 830 -15.61 4.22 32.03
CA ASP A 830 -14.35 3.50 32.30
C ASP A 830 -14.15 2.42 31.21
N PHE A 831 -12.94 2.27 30.65
CA PHE A 831 -12.61 1.17 29.74
C PHE A 831 -11.98 0.02 30.51
N LYS A 832 -12.44 -1.22 30.27
CA LYS A 832 -12.00 -2.38 31.07
C LYS A 832 -10.50 -2.66 30.97
N ARG A 833 -9.92 -2.45 29.79
CA ARG A 833 -8.54 -2.79 29.41
C ARG A 833 -8.07 -1.82 28.31
N GLN A 834 -6.75 -1.74 28.08
CA GLN A 834 -6.12 -0.85 27.11
C GLN A 834 -6.73 -0.92 25.70
N ASP A 835 -6.97 -2.12 25.17
CA ASP A 835 -7.54 -2.36 23.84
C ASP A 835 -8.84 -1.57 23.61
N TYR A 836 -9.78 -1.62 24.55
CA TYR A 836 -11.03 -0.87 24.46
C TYR A 836 -10.83 0.66 24.49
N SER A 837 -9.79 1.13 25.17
CA SER A 837 -9.50 2.56 25.24
C SER A 837 -8.75 3.06 24.01
N LEU A 838 -7.97 2.19 23.35
CA LEU A 838 -7.26 2.50 22.10
C LEU A 838 -8.21 2.46 20.91
N ASP A 839 -9.10 1.47 20.82
CA ASP A 839 -10.21 1.47 19.84
C ASP A 839 -11.03 2.76 19.95
N TYR A 840 -11.39 3.18 21.18
CA TYR A 840 -12.03 4.48 21.38
C TYR A 840 -11.17 5.66 20.90
N TYR A 841 -9.87 5.65 21.22
CA TYR A 841 -8.95 6.72 20.83
C TYR A 841 -8.92 6.87 19.30
N GLU A 842 -8.77 5.76 18.59
CA GLU A 842 -8.67 5.72 17.13
C GLU A 842 -9.97 6.18 16.45
N VAL A 843 -11.12 5.64 16.85
CA VAL A 843 -12.43 6.08 16.34
C VAL A 843 -12.66 7.57 16.64
N PHE A 844 -12.23 8.04 17.81
CA PHE A 844 -12.35 9.44 18.18
C PHE A 844 -11.47 10.35 17.31
N THR A 845 -10.23 9.96 17.03
CA THR A 845 -9.29 10.76 16.22
C THR A 845 -9.64 10.76 14.74
N ASN A 846 -10.17 9.66 14.22
CA ASN A 846 -10.52 9.52 12.79
C ASN A 846 -11.87 10.15 12.43
N ASN A 847 -12.76 10.37 13.41
CA ASN A 847 -14.09 10.92 13.15
C ASN A 847 -14.06 12.45 12.91
N THR A 848 -13.94 12.86 11.66
CA THR A 848 -13.90 14.27 11.29
C THR A 848 -15.30 14.92 11.22
N ASP A 849 -16.35 14.14 11.01
CA ASP A 849 -17.72 14.63 10.87
C ASP A 849 -18.29 15.20 12.18
N ALA A 850 -18.22 14.44 13.27
CA ALA A 850 -18.72 14.86 14.58
C ALA A 850 -17.67 15.59 15.41
N LEU A 851 -16.38 15.28 15.22
CA LEU A 851 -15.28 15.76 16.07
C LEU A 851 -14.25 16.63 15.35
N GLY A 852 -14.48 17.02 14.09
CA GLY A 852 -13.51 17.80 13.31
C GLY A 852 -13.00 19.07 14.01
N ALA A 853 -13.88 19.79 14.73
CA ALA A 853 -13.49 20.96 15.51
C ALA A 853 -12.60 20.63 16.73
N ILE A 854 -12.75 19.43 17.31
CA ILE A 854 -11.92 18.95 18.43
C ILE A 854 -10.60 18.43 17.88
N ASN A 855 -10.62 17.61 16.83
CA ASN A 855 -9.42 16.97 16.29
C ASN A 855 -8.47 17.98 15.61
N THR A 856 -8.99 19.09 15.07
CA THR A 856 -8.17 20.18 14.51
C THR A 856 -7.75 21.25 15.53
N SER A 857 -8.18 21.14 16.78
CA SER A 857 -7.91 22.18 17.80
C SER A 857 -6.50 22.14 18.40
N GLY A 858 -5.77 21.04 18.19
CA GLY A 858 -4.47 20.76 18.78
C GLY A 858 -4.51 20.37 20.26
N TYR A 859 -5.64 19.85 20.75
CA TYR A 859 -5.70 19.27 22.09
C TYR A 859 -4.90 17.98 22.15
N ALA A 860 -4.17 17.78 23.25
CA ALA A 860 -3.49 16.52 23.50
C ALA A 860 -4.51 15.45 23.91
N LEU A 861 -4.56 14.37 23.13
CA LEU A 861 -5.40 13.21 23.36
C LEU A 861 -4.51 12.02 23.75
N PHE A 862 -4.94 11.22 24.72
CA PHE A 862 -4.20 10.03 25.13
C PHE A 862 -5.09 9.01 25.84
N THR A 863 -4.58 7.78 25.97
CA THR A 863 -5.15 6.77 26.87
C THR A 863 -4.32 6.69 28.15
N ILE A 864 -4.96 6.40 29.28
CA ILE A 864 -4.27 6.36 30.59
C ILE A 864 -4.85 5.32 31.54
N SER A 865 -3.98 4.52 32.15
CA SER A 865 -4.38 3.56 33.18
C SER A 865 -4.86 4.27 34.45
N THR A 866 -5.70 3.61 35.25
CA THR A 866 -6.16 4.18 36.53
C THR A 866 -5.03 4.57 37.46
N GLU A 867 -3.93 3.82 37.46
CA GLU A 867 -2.74 4.08 38.29
C GLU A 867 -1.92 5.26 37.75
N ASN A 868 -1.63 5.29 36.45
CA ASN A 868 -0.92 6.43 35.85
C ASN A 868 -1.74 7.72 35.96
N TYR A 869 -3.08 7.63 35.91
CA TYR A 869 -3.94 8.79 36.15
C TYR A 869 -3.81 9.34 37.58
N ILE A 870 -3.63 8.46 38.59
CA ILE A 870 -3.39 8.89 39.97
C ILE A 870 -2.05 9.62 40.07
N GLU A 871 -1.00 9.10 39.42
CA GLU A 871 0.32 9.75 39.42
C GLU A 871 0.32 11.06 38.63
N LEU A 872 -0.34 11.11 37.47
CA LEU A 872 -0.56 12.32 36.69
C LEU A 872 -1.28 13.40 37.51
N PHE A 873 -2.29 13.00 38.30
CA PHE A 873 -3.02 13.95 39.15
C PHE A 873 -2.19 14.46 40.34
N LYS A 874 -1.26 13.66 40.87
CA LYS A 874 -0.36 14.05 41.96
C LYS A 874 0.75 14.99 41.47
N ASN A 875 1.42 14.59 40.39
CA ASN A 875 2.65 15.22 39.92
C ASN A 875 2.36 16.36 38.93
N LYS A 876 1.22 16.29 38.23
CA LYS A 876 0.74 17.29 37.24
C LYS A 876 1.62 17.41 36.00
N GLU A 877 2.49 16.43 35.78
CA GLU A 877 3.40 16.30 34.66
C GLU A 877 2.68 15.75 33.41
N THR A 878 2.03 16.64 32.64
CA THR A 878 1.27 16.25 31.44
C THR A 878 2.16 15.92 30.24
N ASP A 879 3.25 16.67 30.08
CA ASP A 879 4.07 16.63 28.87
C ASP A 879 5.00 15.41 28.86
N SER A 880 5.43 14.96 30.03
CA SER A 880 6.20 13.71 30.17
C SER A 880 5.31 12.49 29.94
N TYR A 881 4.05 12.53 30.38
CA TYR A 881 3.09 11.44 30.14
C TYR A 881 2.75 11.33 28.66
N GLN A 882 2.53 12.46 27.98
CA GLN A 882 2.18 12.45 26.56
C GLN A 882 3.29 11.83 25.69
N ARG A 883 4.56 12.24 25.91
CA ARG A 883 5.71 11.63 25.23
C ARG A 883 5.84 10.12 25.53
N TRP A 884 5.54 9.72 26.76
CA TRP A 884 5.56 8.31 27.14
C TRP A 884 4.41 7.53 26.48
N PHE A 885 3.21 8.11 26.38
CA PHE A 885 2.07 7.52 25.70
C PHE A 885 2.35 7.32 24.20
N GLU A 886 2.89 8.34 23.51
CA GLU A 886 3.27 8.24 22.10
C GLU A 886 4.25 7.08 21.88
N LYS A 887 5.32 7.03 22.68
CA LYS A 887 6.33 5.97 22.57
C LYS A 887 5.80 4.56 22.89
N VAL A 888 5.03 4.41 23.96
CA VAL A 888 4.67 3.08 24.51
C VAL A 888 3.37 2.53 23.92
N TYR A 889 2.38 3.38 23.68
CA TYR A 889 1.07 2.96 23.19
C TYR A 889 0.94 3.05 21.68
N LEU A 890 1.61 3.99 21.01
CA LEU A 890 1.51 4.17 19.55
C LEU A 890 2.70 3.56 18.80
N GLU A 891 3.94 3.76 19.28
CA GLU A 891 5.16 3.25 18.62
C GLU A 891 5.60 1.86 19.10
N GLY A 892 4.92 1.29 20.11
CA GLY A 892 5.23 -0.06 20.62
C GLY A 892 6.55 -0.18 21.41
N GLY A 893 7.10 0.91 21.93
CA GLY A 893 8.31 0.90 22.74
C GLY A 893 8.10 0.30 24.13
N GLU A 894 9.07 -0.52 24.61
CA GLU A 894 9.09 -1.07 25.99
C GLU A 894 9.37 -0.01 27.07
#